data_AF-A0A3E2HEL3-F1
#
_entry.id   AF-A0A3E2HEL3-F1
#
_cell.length_a   1.000
_cell.length_b   1.000
_cell.length_c   1.000
_cell.angle_alpha   90.00
_cell.angle_beta   90.00
_cell.angle_gamma   90.00
#
_symmetry.space_group_name_H-M   'P 1'
#
loop_
_entity.id
_entity.type
_entity.pdbx_description
1 polymer ?
#
loop_
_entity_poly.entity_id
_entity_poly.type
_entity_poly.pdbx_seq_one_letter_code
_entity_poly.pdbx_strand_id
1 'polypeptide(L)'
;MSSTQGLPLTCRALVLQSPGKPLSVQNIPTPEVTPGSAIVRVLVSNVEPGLARLVTGHIPGLYIPNPFVPGARAIGRIVALGPDATTLQEGQLVILDPFVRGRDNSDVQILWGVGVFGDNPGAKKLMDNSWHDGMCAEYTRAPLENCFALNEKRLCGSLSEGGLGYKIADLTILTRQLVSYGGFRGINLQAGETVVIAPATGSFSGAAVDVAVAMGARVIAMGRNLEILKNLQSVYPNISIVPLRNNFEEDLAALKQFGPIDAFLDISPHLANDSSHVRSCLMALKPYGRASLMGVLNKDIAIPYMVAVLRNLTIRGQYMYEREDVKAIIKLAESGRLTLGKEAGHDLVATFKFDEWEKALEISCGVHVQSTHPLELRASFGPITAQHNVLTGPTNTSLTEVTTSKNGHTFTNGRGSISWSCVAPNLLKVQVKSDAAVVGARFIGAKNEYSYGAWEYPWFGQLDNNVSFPLEGVGNAVGVNWCNARAPFFMSSAGYGVYVSDTEEMGYFDFTNEGTVQFSFLSSTGSLTYYIIGPSSHEKDFKSIISTYTSLSAREQMSPDSSYGPTFYSDDFEQDFHGYVHDAETNYYDVVDHLYYNQIHASALFADRPYGTGNMSFGNFDFDPVYYPNPERLVKNLTTWGYDFQVWVANRAFLYTELYNASVANNWLFPPFSGENLLGPALNLSIPEAYAYFKEHLKYFPSIGVKGYKIDRGEEGEMPELEQNVQDVLFHKLCYESMEEFWGPTGFHNFARSAYDNAKHYTRLWNGDAHSNFTGLAYTVTSSIRAGLLGFSHWTSDTGGYVRGVNDPSPELWARWMQFSTFSPEYVLLMGTNHTPWYPPYTQQTLDILKQTANLHHDLIPYIRSYEYKAVTTGVPIVRALFVEEPSDVKVYGINDEYFFGDWFLVAPFVAEGGKREVHFPTGSKYLEYFGKTTIVQGGSTHSVSLGITDWPVYVREGALITRGDVVQANNRWTKHWAPSLTIEAFPSFNVPETVIEYYRRDTNNVATITMITSRKKKGEVIFTWEDTGVKNLTLVVYTKHKPITVKLERSKGEYSIAGVGSLFD
;
A
#
# COMPACT_ATOMS: atom_id res chain seq x y z
N MET A 1 -43.33 20.59 35.02
CA MET A 1 -43.95 20.28 33.72
C MET A 1 -43.79 21.52 32.85
N SER A 2 -42.70 21.61 32.08
CA SER A 2 -42.53 22.60 31.00
C SER A 2 -42.53 21.85 29.66
N SER A 3 -43.02 22.55 28.66
CA SER A 3 -43.65 22.08 27.42
C SER A 3 -42.72 21.37 26.43
N THR A 4 -42.98 20.08 26.20
CA THR A 4 -42.76 19.42 24.88
C THR A 4 -43.89 19.71 23.88
N GLN A 5 -44.86 20.57 24.23
CA GLN A 5 -45.97 20.98 23.37
C GLN A 5 -45.46 21.83 22.20
N GLY A 6 -45.06 21.17 21.11
CA GLY A 6 -44.70 21.85 19.85
C GLY A 6 -43.70 21.10 18.95
N LEU A 7 -43.01 20.07 19.47
CA LEU A 7 -42.08 19.28 18.67
C LEU A 7 -42.82 18.18 17.87
N PRO A 8 -42.38 17.87 16.63
CA PRO A 8 -42.94 16.76 15.87
C PRO A 8 -42.61 15.42 16.55
N LEU A 9 -43.47 14.40 16.38
CA LEU A 9 -43.21 13.05 16.95
C LEU A 9 -41.93 12.42 16.39
N THR A 10 -41.64 12.69 15.11
CA THR A 10 -40.45 12.20 14.40
C THR A 10 -39.74 13.35 13.70
N CYS A 11 -38.43 13.22 13.53
CA CYS A 11 -37.62 14.13 12.73
C CYS A 11 -36.81 13.36 11.69
N ARG A 12 -36.38 14.05 10.63
CA ARG A 12 -35.50 13.45 9.64
C ARG A 12 -34.05 13.51 10.11
N ALA A 13 -33.33 12.41 9.94
CA ALA A 13 -31.90 12.31 10.22
C ALA A 13 -31.21 11.50 9.13
N LEU A 14 -29.93 11.81 8.91
CA LEU A 14 -29.06 11.02 8.05
C LEU A 14 -28.46 9.89 8.89
N VAL A 15 -28.88 8.65 8.64
CA VAL A 15 -28.53 7.49 9.47
C VAL A 15 -27.54 6.60 8.74
N LEU A 16 -26.43 6.29 9.40
CA LEU A 16 -25.47 5.26 9.05
C LEU A 16 -25.87 3.97 9.75
N GLN A 17 -26.15 2.91 9.00
CA GLN A 17 -26.49 1.61 9.60
C GLN A 17 -25.25 0.93 10.22
N SER A 18 -24.15 0.96 9.47
CA SER A 18 -22.83 0.54 9.92
C SER A 18 -21.77 1.15 8.99
N PRO A 19 -20.49 1.26 9.42
CA PRO A 19 -19.40 1.60 8.51
C PRO A 19 -19.45 0.75 7.22
N GLY A 20 -19.20 1.38 6.07
CA GLY A 20 -19.23 0.72 4.76
C GLY A 20 -20.63 0.54 4.14
N LYS A 21 -21.70 0.90 4.85
CA LYS A 21 -23.06 0.96 4.30
C LYS A 21 -23.41 2.41 3.90
N PRO A 22 -24.27 2.61 2.87
CA PRO A 22 -24.67 3.95 2.48
C PRO A 22 -25.44 4.65 3.59
N LEU A 23 -25.26 5.96 3.70
CA LEU A 23 -26.13 6.81 4.50
C LEU A 23 -27.54 6.84 3.90
N SER A 24 -28.55 7.03 4.74
CA SER A 24 -29.93 7.15 4.29
C SER A 24 -30.68 8.16 5.15
N VAL A 25 -31.58 8.92 4.53
CA VAL A 25 -32.50 9.79 5.26
C VAL A 25 -33.60 8.92 5.87
N GLN A 26 -33.74 8.96 7.19
CA GLN A 26 -34.76 8.21 7.93
C GLN A 26 -35.58 9.14 8.82
N ASN A 27 -36.86 8.80 9.03
CA ASN A 27 -37.68 9.42 10.07
C ASN A 27 -37.43 8.68 11.38
N ILE A 28 -36.70 9.31 12.29
CA ILE A 28 -36.41 8.79 13.63
C ILE A 28 -37.27 9.51 14.67
N PRO A 29 -37.50 8.93 15.87
CA PRO A 29 -38.17 9.65 16.95
C PRO A 29 -37.46 10.97 17.25
N THR A 30 -38.22 12.05 17.42
CA THR A 30 -37.63 13.32 17.82
C THR A 30 -37.08 13.17 19.24
N PRO A 31 -35.83 13.56 19.53
CA PRO A 31 -35.24 13.31 20.83
C PRO A 31 -36.00 14.00 21.97
N GLU A 32 -36.14 13.30 23.10
CA GLU A 32 -36.77 13.85 24.30
C GLU A 32 -35.78 14.64 25.15
N VAL A 33 -36.28 15.73 25.74
CA VAL A 33 -35.52 16.55 26.66
C VAL A 33 -35.43 15.88 28.04
N THR A 34 -34.23 15.80 28.58
CA THR A 34 -33.94 15.21 29.90
C THR A 34 -33.11 16.18 30.75
N PRO A 35 -33.02 15.99 32.08
CA PRO A 35 -32.06 16.73 32.90
C PRO A 35 -30.65 16.68 32.30
N GLY A 36 -30.05 17.84 32.14
CA GLY A 36 -28.73 18.04 31.57
C GLY A 36 -28.71 18.14 30.04
N SER A 37 -29.85 18.24 29.36
CA SER A 37 -29.89 18.36 27.90
C SER A 37 -30.77 19.49 27.39
N ALA A 38 -30.52 19.90 26.15
CA ALA A 38 -31.38 20.76 25.34
C ALA A 38 -31.74 20.05 24.04
N ILE A 39 -32.94 20.32 23.53
CA ILE A 39 -33.29 19.96 22.16
C ILE A 39 -33.00 21.16 21.28
N VAL A 40 -32.19 20.94 20.25
CA VAL A 40 -31.71 21.98 19.34
C VAL A 40 -32.17 21.65 17.93
N ARG A 41 -32.91 22.58 17.32
CA ARG A 41 -33.21 22.55 15.89
C ARG A 41 -31.95 22.95 15.13
N VAL A 42 -31.40 22.03 14.35
CA VAL A 42 -30.19 22.29 13.55
C VAL A 42 -30.55 23.19 12.38
N LEU A 43 -29.84 24.32 12.25
CA LEU A 43 -30.02 25.25 11.13
C LEU A 43 -29.01 24.98 10.02
N VAL A 44 -27.78 24.65 10.40
CA VAL A 44 -26.69 24.27 9.49
C VAL A 44 -25.81 23.28 10.20
N SER A 45 -25.44 22.20 9.50
CA SER A 45 -24.36 21.29 9.89
C SER A 45 -23.34 21.28 8.77
N ASN A 46 -22.06 21.24 9.10
CA ASN A 46 -21.03 21.18 8.09
C ASN A 46 -20.86 19.76 7.50
N VAL A 47 -20.37 19.68 6.27
CA VAL A 47 -19.95 18.44 5.62
C VAL A 47 -18.47 18.59 5.30
N GLU A 48 -17.65 17.79 5.97
CA GLU A 48 -16.19 17.80 5.82
C GLU A 48 -15.71 16.52 5.15
N PRO A 49 -14.51 16.53 4.52
CA PRO A 49 -13.91 15.30 3.96
C PRO A 49 -13.85 14.13 4.95
N GLY A 50 -13.76 14.43 6.26
CA GLY A 50 -13.78 13.42 7.32
C GLY A 50 -15.10 12.66 7.44
N LEU A 51 -16.23 13.25 7.05
CA LEU A 51 -17.54 12.57 7.09
C LEU A 51 -17.58 11.41 6.09
N ALA A 52 -17.06 11.60 4.88
CA ALA A 52 -17.00 10.53 3.89
C ALA A 52 -16.15 9.34 4.38
N ARG A 53 -14.99 9.62 4.99
CA ARG A 53 -14.12 8.59 5.60
C ARG A 53 -14.81 7.81 6.71
N LEU A 54 -15.60 8.49 7.53
CA LEU A 54 -16.39 7.88 8.59
C LEU A 54 -17.44 6.93 8.01
N VAL A 55 -18.17 7.37 6.98
CA VAL A 55 -19.22 6.57 6.32
C VAL A 55 -18.63 5.31 5.70
N THR A 56 -17.47 5.39 5.07
CA THR A 56 -16.83 4.26 4.40
C THR A 56 -16.04 3.34 5.33
N GLY A 57 -15.93 3.65 6.62
CA GLY A 57 -15.21 2.82 7.60
C GLY A 57 -13.69 2.88 7.51
N HIS A 58 -13.11 3.89 6.86
CA HIS A 58 -11.68 4.01 6.63
C HIS A 58 -10.96 4.87 7.70
N ILE A 59 -11.43 4.88 8.95
CA ILE A 59 -10.75 5.54 10.06
C ILE A 59 -10.26 4.45 11.04
N PRO A 60 -8.99 4.01 10.93
CA PRO A 60 -8.44 2.97 11.81
C PRO A 60 -8.58 3.31 13.29
N GLY A 61 -9.01 2.35 14.11
CA GLY A 61 -9.11 2.51 15.57
C GLY A 61 -10.24 3.42 16.06
N LEU A 62 -11.17 3.85 15.19
CA LEU A 62 -12.36 4.60 15.56
C LEU A 62 -13.53 3.65 15.86
N TYR A 63 -14.10 3.78 17.06
CA TYR A 63 -15.36 3.14 17.44
C TYR A 63 -16.54 4.08 17.17
N ILE A 64 -17.58 3.54 16.51
CA ILE A 64 -18.88 4.19 16.38
C ILE A 64 -20.00 3.21 16.75
N PRO A 65 -21.04 3.64 17.47
CA PRO A 65 -22.23 2.83 17.71
C PRO A 65 -23.00 2.62 16.40
N ASN A 66 -23.86 1.60 16.34
CA ASN A 66 -24.65 1.27 15.15
C ASN A 66 -26.10 0.96 15.56
N PRO A 67 -27.12 1.52 14.86
CA PRO A 67 -27.02 2.56 13.84
C PRO A 67 -26.55 3.91 14.44
N PHE A 68 -26.22 4.92 13.63
CA PHE A 68 -25.66 6.19 14.13
C PHE A 68 -25.96 7.37 13.20
N VAL A 69 -26.27 8.53 13.78
CA VAL A 69 -26.36 9.80 13.03
C VAL A 69 -25.01 10.53 13.11
N PRO A 70 -24.30 10.77 12.00
CA PRO A 70 -23.03 11.50 12.04
C PRO A 70 -23.23 13.02 12.09
N GLY A 71 -22.12 13.76 12.13
CA GLY A 71 -22.10 15.23 12.02
C GLY A 71 -21.72 15.90 13.34
N ALA A 72 -20.59 16.61 13.31
CA ALA A 72 -19.90 17.06 14.52
C ALA A 72 -19.85 18.59 14.69
N ARG A 73 -20.33 19.38 13.73
CA ARG A 73 -20.30 20.85 13.85
C ARG A 73 -21.57 21.45 13.29
N ALA A 74 -22.32 22.10 14.17
CA ALA A 74 -23.59 22.70 13.80
C ALA A 74 -23.87 23.99 14.57
N ILE A 75 -24.68 24.82 13.92
CA ILE A 75 -25.35 25.97 14.54
C ILE A 75 -26.83 25.67 14.56
N GLY A 76 -27.48 25.93 15.69
CA GLY A 76 -28.89 25.60 15.88
C GLY A 76 -29.62 26.59 16.77
N ARG A 77 -30.93 26.36 16.94
CA ARG A 77 -31.76 27.08 17.90
C ARG A 77 -32.31 26.12 18.94
N ILE A 78 -32.23 26.53 20.20
CA ILE A 78 -32.86 25.80 21.30
C ILE A 78 -34.37 25.82 21.11
N VAL A 79 -35.00 24.66 21.20
CA VAL A 79 -36.47 24.50 21.08
C VAL A 79 -37.10 23.83 22.30
N ALA A 80 -36.30 23.19 23.16
CA ALA A 80 -36.72 22.72 24.47
C ALA A 80 -35.51 22.63 25.41
N LEU A 81 -35.73 22.81 26.71
CA LEU A 81 -34.69 22.80 27.74
C LEU A 81 -35.00 21.83 28.87
N GLY A 82 -33.96 21.15 29.36
CA GLY A 82 -34.03 20.38 30.59
C GLY A 82 -34.34 21.28 31.79
N PRO A 83 -34.98 20.75 32.84
CA PRO A 83 -35.42 21.53 34.00
C PRO A 83 -34.26 22.17 34.78
N ASP A 84 -33.02 21.74 34.54
CA ASP A 84 -31.78 22.20 35.15
C ASP A 84 -30.98 23.19 34.27
N ALA A 85 -31.54 23.64 33.14
CA ALA A 85 -30.97 24.74 32.36
C ALA A 85 -31.17 26.08 33.07
N THR A 86 -30.07 26.79 33.36
CA THR A 86 -30.10 28.03 34.17
C THR A 86 -29.83 29.31 33.39
N THR A 87 -29.17 29.22 32.24
CA THR A 87 -28.73 30.39 31.46
C THR A 87 -29.22 30.42 30.02
N LEU A 88 -29.52 29.25 29.45
CA LEU A 88 -30.00 29.11 28.07
C LEU A 88 -31.50 29.36 27.99
N GLN A 89 -31.97 29.83 26.83
CA GLN A 89 -33.38 30.15 26.59
C GLN A 89 -33.88 29.51 25.29
N GLU A 90 -35.15 29.12 25.24
CA GLU A 90 -35.78 28.70 23.98
C GLU A 90 -35.74 29.83 22.93
N GLY A 91 -35.50 29.47 21.67
CA GLY A 91 -35.27 30.38 20.55
C GLY A 91 -33.82 30.89 20.39
N GLN A 92 -32.99 30.73 21.42
CA GLN A 92 -31.61 31.21 21.43
C GLN A 92 -30.74 30.49 20.39
N LEU A 93 -29.95 31.26 19.64
CA LEU A 93 -28.96 30.74 18.71
C LEU A 93 -27.76 30.19 19.48
N VAL A 94 -27.38 28.96 19.17
CA VAL A 94 -26.25 28.26 19.81
C VAL A 94 -25.32 27.62 18.81
N ILE A 95 -24.03 27.58 19.16
CA ILE A 95 -23.07 26.66 18.58
C ILE A 95 -23.05 25.37 19.39
N LEU A 96 -23.03 24.24 18.67
CA LEU A 96 -22.91 22.92 19.27
C LEU A 96 -21.44 22.48 19.22
N ASP A 97 -20.84 22.33 20.40
CA ASP A 97 -19.46 21.87 20.56
C ASP A 97 -19.40 20.34 20.54
N PRO A 98 -18.66 19.71 19.61
CA PRO A 98 -18.55 18.25 19.56
C PRO A 98 -17.69 17.63 20.68
N PHE A 99 -16.88 18.40 21.40
CA PHE A 99 -15.95 17.83 22.37
C PHE A 99 -16.61 17.60 23.74
N VAL A 100 -17.20 16.42 23.90
CA VAL A 100 -17.98 16.06 25.10
C VAL A 100 -17.09 15.32 26.10
N ARG A 101 -17.27 15.65 27.38
CA ARG A 101 -16.58 15.02 28.51
C ARG A 101 -17.58 14.40 29.47
N GLY A 102 -17.19 13.30 30.12
CA GLY A 102 -17.95 12.72 31.21
C GLY A 102 -18.16 13.73 32.34
N ARG A 103 -19.37 13.76 32.91
CA ARG A 103 -19.72 14.67 34.01
C ARG A 103 -19.13 14.21 35.34
N ASP A 104 -19.03 12.90 35.52
CA ASP A 104 -18.44 12.23 36.68
C ASP A 104 -16.92 12.04 36.51
N ASN A 105 -16.44 11.96 35.27
CA ASN A 105 -15.01 11.89 34.96
C ASN A 105 -14.68 12.66 33.67
N SER A 106 -13.95 13.77 33.81
CA SER A 106 -13.54 14.63 32.69
C SER A 106 -12.46 14.04 31.80
N ASP A 107 -11.78 12.97 32.23
CA ASP A 107 -10.79 12.23 31.42
C ASP A 107 -11.47 11.30 30.41
N VAL A 108 -12.76 11.02 30.59
CA VAL A 108 -13.58 10.30 29.61
C VAL A 108 -14.09 11.31 28.60
N GLN A 109 -13.65 11.19 27.35
CA GLN A 109 -13.90 12.17 26.29
C GLN A 109 -14.38 11.49 25.02
N ILE A 110 -15.28 12.13 24.29
CA ILE A 110 -15.76 11.68 22.99
C ILE A 110 -15.79 12.85 22.00
N LEU A 111 -15.69 12.54 20.71
CA LEU A 111 -16.03 13.48 19.64
C LEU A 111 -17.45 13.16 19.16
N TRP A 112 -18.41 13.92 19.69
CA TRP A 112 -19.82 13.76 19.40
C TRP A 112 -20.11 13.93 17.91
N GLY A 113 -20.82 12.97 17.31
CA GLY A 113 -21.07 12.93 15.87
C GLY A 113 -19.89 12.43 15.02
N VAL A 114 -18.78 12.01 15.64
CA VAL A 114 -17.65 11.34 14.98
C VAL A 114 -17.40 9.93 15.54
N GLY A 115 -17.14 9.79 16.84
CA GLY A 115 -16.75 8.50 17.43
C GLY A 115 -15.81 8.59 18.62
N VAL A 116 -15.35 7.43 19.07
CA VAL A 116 -14.36 7.25 20.14
C VAL A 116 -13.07 6.70 19.54
N PHE A 117 -11.96 7.41 19.71
CA PHE A 117 -10.64 6.90 19.34
C PHE A 117 -10.13 5.94 20.42
N GLY A 118 -9.68 4.75 20.01
CA GLY A 118 -9.14 3.73 20.91
C GLY A 118 -10.22 2.92 21.64
N ASP A 119 -9.82 2.22 22.70
CA ASP A 119 -10.66 1.22 23.38
C ASP A 119 -11.14 1.66 24.77
N ASN A 120 -11.34 2.96 25.01
CA ASN A 120 -11.76 3.46 26.32
C ASN A 120 -13.23 3.04 26.62
N PRO A 121 -13.48 2.14 27.59
CA PRO A 121 -14.83 1.62 27.83
C PRO A 121 -15.80 2.68 28.36
N GLY A 122 -15.30 3.65 29.12
CA GLY A 122 -16.09 4.77 29.62
C GLY A 122 -16.58 5.68 28.50
N ALA A 123 -15.71 5.94 27.52
CA ALA A 123 -16.05 6.77 26.35
C ALA A 123 -17.08 6.07 25.45
N LYS A 124 -16.92 4.76 25.21
CA LYS A 124 -17.91 3.94 24.49
C LYS A 124 -19.26 3.96 25.20
N LYS A 125 -19.27 3.70 26.51
CA LYS A 125 -20.48 3.77 27.33
C LYS A 125 -21.16 5.14 27.27
N LEU A 126 -20.39 6.23 27.30
CA LEU A 126 -20.92 7.59 27.22
C LEU A 126 -21.58 7.85 25.86
N MET A 127 -20.95 7.39 24.78
CA MET A 127 -21.49 7.51 23.43
C MET A 127 -22.74 6.64 23.26
N ASP A 128 -22.70 5.35 23.62
CA ASP A 128 -23.80 4.40 23.42
C ASP A 128 -25.08 4.81 24.15
N ASN A 129 -24.94 5.32 25.37
CA ASN A 129 -26.10 5.49 26.26
C ASN A 129 -26.61 6.94 26.36
N SER A 130 -25.75 7.94 26.16
CA SER A 130 -26.11 9.35 26.44
C SER A 130 -26.05 10.23 25.20
N TRP A 131 -24.93 10.20 24.49
CA TRP A 131 -24.61 11.13 23.40
C TRP A 131 -24.33 10.38 22.09
N HIS A 132 -25.32 9.56 21.73
CA HIS A 132 -25.26 8.60 20.63
C HIS A 132 -25.31 9.27 19.26
N ASP A 133 -26.32 10.11 19.00
CA ASP A 133 -26.56 10.69 17.68
C ASP A 133 -26.03 12.11 17.55
N GLY A 134 -25.37 12.40 16.42
CA GLY A 134 -24.78 13.68 16.08
C GLY A 134 -25.77 14.72 15.51
N MET A 135 -25.29 15.52 14.56
CA MET A 135 -25.93 16.78 14.15
C MET A 135 -26.45 16.78 12.70
N CYS A 136 -26.27 15.72 11.92
CA CYS A 136 -26.92 15.57 10.60
C CYS A 136 -28.40 15.14 10.73
N ALA A 137 -29.17 15.91 11.51
CA ALA A 137 -30.60 15.70 11.78
C ALA A 137 -31.33 17.04 11.90
N GLU A 138 -32.65 17.05 11.73
CA GLU A 138 -33.46 18.27 11.92
C GLU A 138 -33.47 18.74 13.38
N TYR A 139 -33.45 17.81 14.32
CA TYR A 139 -33.39 18.05 15.77
C TYR A 139 -32.38 17.12 16.42
N THR A 140 -31.56 17.65 17.33
CA THR A 140 -30.59 16.86 18.09
C THR A 140 -30.70 17.15 19.59
N ARG A 141 -30.40 16.14 20.41
CA ARG A 141 -30.32 16.29 21.87
C ARG A 141 -28.88 16.60 22.25
N ALA A 142 -28.65 17.84 22.65
CA ALA A 142 -27.32 18.32 22.99
C ALA A 142 -27.11 18.38 24.52
N PRO A 143 -25.90 18.08 25.03
CA PRO A 143 -25.55 18.37 26.42
C PRO A 143 -25.60 19.87 26.68
N LEU A 144 -26.15 20.30 27.82
CA LEU A 144 -26.22 21.72 28.17
C LEU A 144 -24.81 22.36 28.21
N GLU A 145 -23.81 21.63 28.70
CA GLU A 145 -22.41 22.06 28.78
C GLU A 145 -21.70 22.19 27.42
N ASN A 146 -22.32 21.71 26.34
CA ASN A 146 -21.82 21.77 24.96
C ASN A 146 -22.69 22.68 24.08
N CYS A 147 -23.69 23.36 24.67
CA CYS A 147 -24.53 24.36 24.02
C CYS A 147 -24.04 25.76 24.40
N PHE A 148 -23.35 26.45 23.48
CA PHE A 148 -22.84 27.79 23.76
C PHE A 148 -23.67 28.84 23.03
N ALA A 149 -24.24 29.77 23.80
CA ALA A 149 -25.00 30.89 23.28
C ALA A 149 -24.16 31.79 22.38
N LEU A 150 -24.77 32.21 21.26
CA LEU A 150 -24.20 33.18 20.33
C LEU A 150 -25.00 34.48 20.37
N ASN A 151 -24.33 35.63 20.40
CA ASN A 151 -25.00 36.91 20.24
C ASN A 151 -25.39 37.15 18.77
N GLU A 152 -26.56 36.62 18.38
CA GLU A 152 -27.07 36.69 17.01
C GLU A 152 -27.15 38.13 16.48
N LYS A 153 -27.60 39.09 17.30
CA LYS A 153 -27.67 40.49 16.90
C LYS A 153 -26.29 41.05 16.58
N ARG A 154 -25.26 40.68 17.35
CA ARG A 154 -23.90 41.14 17.12
C ARG A 154 -23.24 40.43 15.94
N LEU A 155 -23.35 39.11 15.83
CA LEU A 155 -22.65 38.34 14.80
C LEU A 155 -23.34 38.45 13.43
N CYS A 156 -24.67 38.35 13.39
CA CYS A 156 -25.44 38.31 12.13
C CYS A 156 -26.19 39.61 11.81
N GLY A 157 -26.29 40.55 12.75
CA GLY A 157 -26.97 41.83 12.53
C GLY A 157 -26.28 42.71 11.49
N SER A 158 -27.00 43.71 10.99
CA SER A 158 -26.49 44.63 9.98
C SER A 158 -25.34 45.50 10.54
N LEU A 159 -24.38 45.86 9.68
CA LEU A 159 -23.28 46.75 10.07
C LEU A 159 -23.79 48.11 10.57
N SER A 160 -24.89 48.61 9.99
CA SER A 160 -25.54 49.87 10.40
C SER A 160 -26.10 49.86 11.83
N GLU A 161 -26.42 48.68 12.37
CA GLU A 161 -26.97 48.51 13.73
C GLU A 161 -25.91 48.02 14.73
N GLY A 162 -24.63 48.06 14.34
CA GLY A 162 -23.53 47.57 15.15
C GLY A 162 -23.38 46.04 15.15
N GLY A 163 -23.92 45.34 14.15
CA GLY A 163 -23.63 43.93 13.88
C GLY A 163 -22.37 43.75 13.04
N LEU A 164 -22.01 42.49 12.76
CA LEU A 164 -20.84 42.08 11.95
C LEU A 164 -21.23 41.48 10.60
N GLY A 165 -22.52 41.25 10.34
CA GLY A 165 -23.04 40.84 9.03
C GLY A 165 -22.76 39.39 8.62
N TYR A 166 -22.30 38.52 9.53
CA TYR A 166 -22.04 37.11 9.21
C TYR A 166 -23.32 36.33 8.92
N LYS A 167 -23.26 35.41 7.96
CA LYS A 167 -24.35 34.44 7.76
C LYS A 167 -24.23 33.35 8.81
N ILE A 168 -25.35 32.70 9.14
CA ILE A 168 -25.37 31.58 10.10
C ILE A 168 -24.38 30.46 9.70
N ALA A 169 -24.23 30.19 8.40
CA ALA A 169 -23.28 29.20 7.89
C ALA A 169 -21.82 29.57 8.20
N ASP A 170 -21.46 30.86 8.17
CA ASP A 170 -20.10 31.32 8.46
C ASP A 170 -19.70 31.01 9.90
N LEU A 171 -20.66 30.98 10.83
CA LEU A 171 -20.42 30.72 12.25
C LEU A 171 -19.92 29.28 12.52
N THR A 172 -20.16 28.34 11.61
CA THR A 172 -19.69 26.96 11.76
C THR A 172 -18.16 26.86 11.84
N ILE A 173 -17.43 27.82 11.25
CA ILE A 173 -15.97 27.83 11.24
C ILE A 173 -15.36 27.97 12.64
N LEU A 174 -16.10 28.55 13.59
CA LEU A 174 -15.65 28.72 14.98
C LEU A 174 -15.24 27.40 15.62
N THR A 175 -15.98 26.31 15.34
CA THR A 175 -15.66 24.97 15.87
C THR A 175 -14.32 24.43 15.34
N ARG A 176 -13.89 24.88 14.16
CA ARG A 176 -12.60 24.50 13.56
C ARG A 176 -11.47 25.35 14.13
N GLN A 177 -11.66 26.67 14.18
CA GLN A 177 -10.74 27.63 14.78
C GLN A 177 -10.52 27.37 16.27
N LEU A 178 -11.50 26.80 16.96
CA LEU A 178 -11.42 26.46 18.37
C LEU A 178 -10.34 25.40 18.67
N VAL A 179 -10.08 24.49 17.74
CA VAL A 179 -8.99 23.51 17.85
C VAL A 179 -7.65 24.22 17.96
N SER A 180 -7.34 25.11 17.02
CA SER A 180 -6.08 25.87 17.01
C SER A 180 -6.00 26.86 18.18
N TYR A 181 -7.12 27.47 18.56
CA TYR A 181 -7.19 28.36 19.73
C TYR A 181 -6.80 27.63 21.02
N GLY A 182 -7.28 26.38 21.23
CA GLY A 182 -6.85 25.54 22.34
C GLY A 182 -5.33 25.29 22.35
N GLY A 183 -4.73 25.07 21.18
CA GLY A 183 -3.29 24.99 20.98
C GLY A 183 -2.54 26.21 21.50
N PHE A 184 -2.91 27.39 20.99
CA PHE A 184 -2.29 28.65 21.38
C PHE A 184 -2.49 28.99 22.85
N ARG A 185 -3.69 28.73 23.40
CA ARG A 185 -3.99 28.88 24.83
C ARG A 185 -3.14 27.95 25.69
N GLY A 186 -2.96 26.70 25.26
CA GLY A 186 -2.15 25.69 25.96
C GLY A 186 -0.69 26.10 26.14
N ILE A 187 -0.14 26.90 25.21
CA ILE A 187 1.21 27.46 25.30
C ILE A 187 1.24 28.94 25.67
N ASN A 188 0.09 29.50 26.07
CA ASN A 188 -0.05 30.88 26.51
C ASN A 188 0.51 31.93 25.53
N LEU A 189 0.18 31.81 24.24
CA LEU A 189 0.57 32.78 23.21
C LEU A 189 0.06 34.19 23.57
N GLN A 190 0.94 35.20 23.48
CA GLN A 190 0.63 36.59 23.78
C GLN A 190 0.59 37.46 22.52
N ALA A 191 -0.15 38.56 22.57
CA ALA A 191 -0.13 39.58 21.53
C ALA A 191 1.29 40.15 21.37
N GLY A 192 1.72 40.33 20.12
CA GLY A 192 3.05 40.82 19.75
C GLY A 192 4.12 39.73 19.59
N GLU A 193 3.87 38.50 20.06
CA GLU A 193 4.81 37.39 19.90
C GLU A 193 4.82 36.84 18.45
N THR A 194 5.95 36.29 18.02
CA THR A 194 6.12 35.65 16.71
C THR A 194 5.86 34.15 16.83
N VAL A 195 4.90 33.65 16.05
CA VAL A 195 4.50 32.25 16.02
C VAL A 195 4.69 31.65 14.63
N VAL A 196 5.28 30.46 14.58
CA VAL A 196 5.31 29.62 13.38
C VAL A 196 4.13 28.66 13.44
N ILE A 197 3.42 28.53 12.32
CA ILE A 197 2.38 27.52 12.13
C ILE A 197 2.86 26.63 11.00
N ALA A 198 3.05 25.34 11.29
CA ALA A 198 3.55 24.38 10.29
C ALA A 198 2.91 22.99 10.51
N PRO A 199 2.34 22.36 9.47
CA PRO A 199 2.03 22.93 8.16
C PRO A 199 0.88 23.95 8.25
N ALA A 200 0.86 25.05 7.49
CA ALA A 200 -0.18 26.11 7.56
C ALA A 200 -1.25 26.04 6.46
N THR A 201 -1.23 25.01 5.61
CA THR A 201 -2.11 24.92 4.41
C THR A 201 -3.25 23.92 4.55
N GLY A 202 -3.41 23.31 5.72
CA GLY A 202 -4.49 22.36 6.02
C GLY A 202 -5.77 23.06 6.48
N SER A 203 -6.87 22.31 6.65
CA SER A 203 -8.15 22.87 7.11
C SER A 203 -8.05 23.47 8.51
N PHE A 204 -7.51 22.72 9.48
CA PHE A 204 -7.32 23.18 10.87
C PHE A 204 -6.14 24.14 11.01
N SER A 205 -5.06 23.90 10.26
CA SER A 205 -3.84 24.67 10.41
C SER A 205 -3.83 25.98 9.62
N GLY A 206 -4.54 26.05 8.49
CA GLY A 206 -4.90 27.31 7.87
C GLY A 206 -5.80 28.13 8.79
N ALA A 207 -6.77 27.48 9.45
CA ALA A 207 -7.60 28.05 10.51
C ALA A 207 -6.84 28.34 11.83
N ALA A 208 -5.51 28.16 11.87
CA ALA A 208 -4.69 28.65 12.97
C ALA A 208 -4.07 30.02 12.65
N VAL A 209 -3.91 30.35 11.37
CA VAL A 209 -3.28 31.60 10.92
C VAL A 209 -4.16 32.80 11.31
N ASP A 210 -5.44 32.73 10.98
CA ASP A 210 -6.47 33.69 11.35
C ASP A 210 -6.62 33.82 12.88
N VAL A 211 -6.60 32.71 13.62
CA VAL A 211 -6.70 32.73 15.08
C VAL A 211 -5.48 33.43 15.70
N ALA A 212 -4.27 33.10 15.24
CA ALA A 212 -3.05 33.74 15.72
C ALA A 212 -3.03 35.24 15.39
N VAL A 213 -3.47 35.64 14.19
CA VAL A 213 -3.62 37.04 13.80
C VAL A 213 -4.63 37.75 14.70
N ALA A 214 -5.79 37.13 14.98
CA ALA A 214 -6.83 37.68 15.85
C ALA A 214 -6.37 37.80 17.32
N MET A 215 -5.47 36.92 17.76
CA MET A 215 -4.78 36.99 19.06
C MET A 215 -3.67 38.06 19.09
N GLY A 216 -3.37 38.71 17.97
CA GLY A 216 -2.40 39.78 17.84
C GLY A 216 -0.96 39.30 17.67
N ALA A 217 -0.73 38.05 17.25
CA ALA A 217 0.59 37.50 17.01
C ALA A 217 1.14 37.87 15.61
N ARG A 218 2.46 37.87 15.47
CA ARG A 218 3.15 37.91 14.17
C ARG A 218 3.27 36.50 13.64
N VAL A 219 2.66 36.21 12.50
CA VAL A 219 2.54 34.83 12.00
C VAL A 219 3.55 34.54 10.89
N ILE A 220 4.22 33.40 11.01
CA ILE A 220 5.00 32.75 9.95
C ILE A 220 4.21 31.49 9.54
N ALA A 221 3.56 31.54 8.38
CA ALA A 221 2.81 30.42 7.82
C ALA A 221 3.73 29.57 6.94
N MET A 222 3.97 28.33 7.34
CA MET A 222 4.91 27.42 6.67
C MET A 222 4.19 26.21 6.08
N GLY A 223 4.40 25.88 4.81
CA GLY A 223 3.69 24.75 4.17
C GLY A 223 4.17 24.43 2.76
N ARG A 224 3.82 23.25 2.26
CA ARG A 224 4.26 22.77 0.92
C ARG A 224 3.54 23.48 -0.23
N ASN A 225 2.26 23.81 -0.03
CA ASN A 225 1.44 24.42 -1.08
C ASN A 225 1.63 25.96 -1.08
N LEU A 226 2.50 26.42 -1.98
CA LEU A 226 2.83 27.84 -2.11
C LEU A 226 1.63 28.70 -2.56
N GLU A 227 0.71 28.14 -3.34
CA GLU A 227 -0.48 28.86 -3.79
C GLU A 227 -1.42 29.16 -2.61
N ILE A 228 -1.69 28.16 -1.77
CA ILE A 228 -2.48 28.36 -0.54
C ILE A 228 -1.79 29.35 0.40
N LEU A 229 -0.47 29.28 0.56
CA LEU A 229 0.28 30.25 1.36
C LEU A 229 0.12 31.69 0.82
N LYS A 230 0.22 31.87 -0.50
CA LYS A 230 -0.01 33.18 -1.13
C LYS A 230 -1.44 33.68 -0.94
N ASN A 231 -2.43 32.78 -0.97
CA ASN A 231 -3.82 33.13 -0.68
C ASN A 231 -4.00 33.54 0.79
N LEU A 232 -3.37 32.85 1.73
CA LEU A 232 -3.37 33.27 3.15
C LEU A 232 -2.71 34.64 3.32
N GLN A 233 -1.61 34.90 2.60
CA GLN A 233 -0.94 36.20 2.63
C GLN A 233 -1.75 37.32 1.98
N SER A 234 -2.57 37.04 0.95
CA SER A 234 -3.44 38.04 0.35
C SER A 234 -4.59 38.44 1.29
N VAL A 235 -5.09 37.49 2.08
CA VAL A 235 -6.10 37.74 3.13
C VAL A 235 -5.49 38.44 4.34
N TYR A 236 -4.29 38.02 4.75
CA TYR A 236 -3.56 38.59 5.89
C TYR A 236 -2.20 39.16 5.43
N PRO A 237 -2.16 40.41 4.90
CA PRO A 237 -0.95 40.99 4.32
C PRO A 237 0.27 41.07 5.26
N ASN A 238 0.03 41.00 6.57
CA ASN A 238 1.06 41.13 7.60
C ASN A 238 1.68 39.79 8.02
N ILE A 239 1.29 38.66 7.41
CA ILE A 239 1.95 37.37 7.66
C ILE A 239 3.16 37.18 6.76
N SER A 240 4.12 36.39 7.24
CA SER A 240 5.21 35.87 6.42
C SER A 240 4.90 34.45 5.97
N ILE A 241 5.32 34.08 4.75
CA ILE A 241 5.15 32.74 4.21
C ILE A 241 6.49 32.05 4.01
N VAL A 242 6.56 30.76 4.33
CA VAL A 242 7.76 29.92 4.16
C VAL A 242 7.39 28.63 3.42
N PRO A 243 7.91 28.40 2.20
CA PRO A 243 7.71 27.12 1.51
C PRO A 243 8.41 26.01 2.29
N LEU A 244 7.67 24.98 2.69
CA LEU A 244 8.21 23.80 3.37
C LEU A 244 8.89 22.89 2.34
N ARG A 245 10.22 22.71 2.45
CA ARG A 245 11.03 21.92 1.51
C ARG A 245 11.23 20.48 1.94
N ASN A 246 10.79 20.14 3.15
CA ASN A 246 11.08 18.88 3.80
C ASN A 246 12.57 18.62 4.00
N ASN A 247 13.36 19.69 4.06
CA ASN A 247 14.79 19.65 4.30
C ASN A 247 15.08 20.47 5.56
N PHE A 248 15.50 19.79 6.62
CA PHE A 248 15.71 20.39 7.93
C PHE A 248 16.60 21.63 7.90
N GLU A 249 17.70 21.61 7.12
CA GLU A 249 18.68 22.69 7.09
C GLU A 249 18.16 23.90 6.35
N GLU A 250 17.53 23.69 5.19
CA GLU A 250 16.90 24.75 4.40
C GLU A 250 15.72 25.39 5.15
N ASP A 251 14.85 24.56 5.71
CA ASP A 251 13.67 24.99 6.45
C ASP A 251 14.07 25.78 7.70
N LEU A 252 15.06 25.30 8.46
CA LEU A 252 15.60 26.02 9.61
C LEU A 252 16.28 27.33 9.20
N ALA A 253 17.03 27.33 8.10
CA ALA A 253 17.69 28.53 7.59
C ALA A 253 16.65 29.59 7.18
N ALA A 254 15.57 29.18 6.49
CA ALA A 254 14.47 30.04 6.13
C ALA A 254 13.78 30.63 7.37
N LEU A 255 13.49 29.81 8.38
CA LEU A 255 12.88 30.27 9.64
C LEU A 255 13.77 31.26 10.40
N LYS A 256 15.09 31.06 10.41
CA LYS A 256 16.04 31.96 11.10
C LYS A 256 16.09 33.36 10.51
N GLN A 257 15.69 33.56 9.25
CA GLN A 257 15.66 34.89 8.62
C GLN A 257 14.67 35.84 9.31
N PHE A 258 13.68 35.30 10.03
CA PHE A 258 12.64 36.09 10.71
C PHE A 258 13.05 36.56 12.12
N GLY A 259 14.24 36.20 12.60
CA GLY A 259 14.71 36.54 13.94
C GLY A 259 14.16 35.61 15.03
N PRO A 260 14.09 36.07 16.30
CA PRO A 260 13.63 35.24 17.41
C PRO A 260 12.15 34.83 17.25
N ILE A 261 11.88 33.53 17.34
CA ILE A 261 10.53 32.95 17.28
C ILE A 261 10.11 32.52 18.69
N ASP A 262 8.96 33.00 19.15
CA ASP A 262 8.43 32.78 20.50
C ASP A 262 7.67 31.46 20.62
N ALA A 263 6.91 31.12 19.57
CA ALA A 263 5.97 30.01 19.61
C ALA A 263 5.95 29.19 18.31
N PHE A 264 5.57 27.92 18.45
CA PHE A 264 5.31 27.00 17.34
C PHE A 264 3.99 26.27 17.59
N LEU A 265 3.13 26.19 16.58
CA LEU A 265 1.96 25.33 16.56
C LEU A 265 2.06 24.29 15.44
N ASP A 266 2.02 23.03 15.84
CA ASP A 266 1.91 21.87 14.96
C ASP A 266 0.47 21.35 14.93
N ILE A 267 -0.08 21.13 13.73
CA ILE A 267 -1.33 20.40 13.51
C ILE A 267 -1.15 19.45 12.31
N SER A 268 -0.15 18.56 12.42
CA SER A 268 0.21 17.65 11.34
C SER A 268 -0.77 16.48 11.13
N PRO A 269 -1.10 16.14 9.86
CA PRO A 269 -1.81 14.91 9.52
C PRO A 269 -0.83 13.71 9.46
N HIS A 270 -1.34 12.47 9.47
CA HIS A 270 -0.53 11.25 9.28
C HIS A 270 0.42 11.30 8.06
N LEU A 271 0.01 11.97 6.97
CA LEU A 271 0.83 12.14 5.76
C LEU A 271 2.13 12.94 5.99
N ALA A 272 2.29 13.59 7.15
CA ALA A 272 3.49 14.34 7.51
C ALA A 272 4.44 13.58 8.44
N ASN A 273 4.25 12.26 8.63
CA ASN A 273 5.09 11.42 9.47
C ASN A 273 6.59 11.56 9.18
N ASP A 274 6.95 11.60 7.90
CA ASP A 274 8.36 11.64 7.48
C ASP A 274 8.84 13.09 7.25
N SER A 275 8.12 14.07 7.83
CA SER A 275 8.43 15.48 7.62
C SER A 275 9.33 16.08 8.69
N SER A 276 10.39 16.78 8.26
CA SER A 276 11.35 17.41 9.17
C SER A 276 10.89 18.74 9.80
N HIS A 277 9.67 19.20 9.50
CA HIS A 277 9.19 20.53 9.88
C HIS A 277 9.04 20.72 11.41
N VAL A 278 8.57 19.71 12.16
CA VAL A 278 8.47 19.80 13.63
C VAL A 278 9.85 20.08 14.21
N ARG A 279 10.87 19.35 13.73
CA ARG A 279 12.25 19.51 14.16
C ARG A 279 12.80 20.88 13.78
N SER A 280 12.60 21.36 12.55
CA SER A 280 13.09 22.67 12.12
C SER A 280 12.42 23.81 12.90
N CYS A 281 11.11 23.72 13.16
CA CYS A 281 10.37 24.71 13.95
C CYS A 281 10.84 24.74 15.42
N LEU A 282 10.99 23.58 16.08
CA LEU A 282 11.53 23.50 17.44
C LEU A 282 12.95 24.08 17.53
N MET A 283 13.79 23.81 16.52
CA MET A 283 15.15 24.34 16.44
C MET A 283 15.21 25.85 16.15
N ALA A 284 14.14 26.44 15.64
CA ALA A 284 14.02 27.87 15.37
C ALA A 284 13.55 28.68 16.61
N LEU A 285 12.98 28.01 17.63
CA LEU A 285 12.52 28.67 18.85
C LEU A 285 13.65 29.33 19.64
N LYS A 286 13.37 30.54 20.15
CA LYS A 286 14.27 31.28 21.05
C LYS A 286 14.36 30.58 22.44
N PRO A 287 15.31 30.97 23.31
CA PRO A 287 15.30 30.57 24.72
C PRO A 287 13.95 30.91 25.38
N TYR A 288 13.40 29.94 26.11
CA TYR A 288 12.05 29.95 26.70
C TYR A 288 10.90 29.95 25.67
N GLY A 289 11.18 29.59 24.42
CA GLY A 289 10.17 29.38 23.39
C GLY A 289 9.27 28.18 23.68
N ARG A 290 8.05 28.19 23.12
CA ARG A 290 7.00 27.23 23.46
C ARG A 290 6.41 26.58 22.22
N ALA A 291 6.18 25.27 22.25
CA ALA A 291 5.59 24.52 21.15
C ALA A 291 4.31 23.81 21.60
N SER A 292 3.24 23.94 20.81
CA SER A 292 2.01 23.17 20.95
C SER A 292 1.95 22.12 19.85
N LEU A 293 1.92 20.86 20.26
CA LEU A 293 1.87 19.70 19.37
C LEU A 293 0.45 19.14 19.38
N MET A 294 -0.29 19.37 18.30
CA MET A 294 -1.70 18.95 18.13
C MET A 294 -1.88 17.99 16.95
N GLY A 295 -0.81 17.64 16.23
CA GLY A 295 -0.87 16.69 15.13
C GLY A 295 -1.27 15.28 15.58
N VAL A 296 -1.80 14.51 14.65
CA VAL A 296 -2.14 13.09 14.81
C VAL A 296 -1.16 12.25 14.00
N LEU A 297 0.13 12.37 14.27
CA LEU A 297 1.14 11.51 13.65
C LEU A 297 1.02 10.09 14.24
N ASN A 298 1.33 9.06 13.45
CA ASN A 298 1.33 7.66 13.93
C ASN A 298 2.76 7.11 14.17
N LYS A 299 3.77 7.97 14.05
CA LYS A 299 5.17 7.73 14.41
C LYS A 299 5.60 8.70 15.50
N ASP A 300 6.62 8.31 16.25
CA ASP A 300 7.30 9.20 17.21
C ASP A 300 7.98 10.37 16.49
N ILE A 301 8.05 11.52 17.16
CA ILE A 301 8.74 12.71 16.65
C ILE A 301 10.10 12.89 17.33
N ALA A 302 11.12 13.21 16.51
CA ALA A 302 12.44 13.53 17.03
C ALA A 302 12.45 14.93 17.70
N ILE A 303 12.47 14.96 19.03
CA ILE A 303 12.66 16.20 19.80
C ILE A 303 14.16 16.49 19.95
N PRO A 304 14.66 17.71 19.61
CA PRO A 304 16.06 18.05 19.75
C PRO A 304 16.45 18.25 21.23
N TYR A 305 16.64 17.15 21.96
CA TYR A 305 16.73 17.10 23.43
C TYR A 305 17.69 18.12 24.02
N MET A 306 18.95 18.15 23.56
CA MET A 306 19.95 19.10 24.06
C MET A 306 19.54 20.56 23.83
N VAL A 307 18.88 20.88 22.71
CA VAL A 307 18.40 22.23 22.44
C VAL A 307 17.20 22.57 23.30
N ALA A 308 16.28 21.62 23.50
CA ALA A 308 15.15 21.79 24.40
C ALA A 308 15.62 22.13 25.83
N VAL A 309 16.62 21.39 26.34
CA VAL A 309 17.21 21.64 27.66
C VAL A 309 17.96 22.97 27.69
N LEU A 310 18.91 23.20 26.78
CA LEU A 310 19.75 24.41 26.80
C LEU A 310 18.97 25.70 26.56
N ARG A 311 17.84 25.63 25.85
CA ARG A 311 16.95 26.77 25.60
C ARG A 311 15.76 26.82 26.54
N ASN A 312 15.63 25.92 27.52
CA ASN A 312 14.46 25.87 28.41
C ASN A 312 13.13 25.86 27.63
N LEU A 313 13.04 25.08 26.57
CA LEU A 313 11.83 25.03 25.74
C LEU A 313 10.68 24.37 26.51
N THR A 314 9.47 24.89 26.32
CA THR A 314 8.24 24.19 26.71
C THR A 314 7.68 23.48 25.49
N ILE A 315 7.52 22.16 25.57
CA ILE A 315 6.90 21.37 24.50
C ILE A 315 5.68 20.70 25.11
N ARG A 316 4.50 21.03 24.60
CA ARG A 316 3.22 20.58 25.14
C ARG A 316 2.44 19.83 24.08
N GLY A 317 2.18 18.55 24.34
CA GLY A 317 1.10 17.84 23.65
C GLY A 317 -0.24 18.46 24.03
N GLN A 318 -1.09 18.75 23.05
CA GLN A 318 -2.38 19.36 23.26
C GLN A 318 -3.43 18.64 22.42
N TYR A 319 -4.36 17.96 23.10
CA TYR A 319 -5.52 17.36 22.46
C TYR A 319 -6.72 18.29 22.66
N MET A 320 -7.28 18.79 21.55
CA MET A 320 -8.45 19.67 21.55
C MET A 320 -8.28 20.92 22.46
N TYR A 321 -9.31 21.31 23.21
CA TYR A 321 -9.47 22.59 23.93
C TYR A 321 -10.39 22.45 25.14
N GLU A 322 -10.42 23.44 26.03
CA GLU A 322 -11.32 23.47 27.21
C GLU A 322 -12.64 24.22 26.95
N ARG A 323 -13.64 24.04 27.82
CA ARG A 323 -14.96 24.70 27.68
C ARG A 323 -14.85 26.23 27.74
N GLU A 324 -13.92 26.73 28.54
CA GLU A 324 -13.62 28.16 28.67
C GLU A 324 -13.07 28.74 27.37
N ASP A 325 -12.34 27.93 26.59
CA ASP A 325 -11.78 28.34 25.31
C ASP A 325 -12.88 28.57 24.27
N VAL A 326 -13.97 27.79 24.32
CA VAL A 326 -15.16 27.99 23.48
C VAL A 326 -15.77 29.37 23.73
N LYS A 327 -15.94 29.74 25.01
CA LYS A 327 -16.47 31.06 25.40
C LYS A 327 -15.53 32.18 24.96
N ALA A 328 -14.23 31.96 25.03
CA ALA A 328 -13.22 32.94 24.68
C ALA A 328 -13.17 33.21 23.16
N ILE A 329 -13.24 32.16 22.34
CA ILE A 329 -13.25 32.32 20.88
C ILE A 329 -14.54 32.98 20.38
N ILE A 330 -15.69 32.65 20.98
CA ILE A 330 -16.97 33.33 20.68
C ILE A 330 -16.84 34.82 20.99
N LYS A 331 -16.29 35.21 22.15
CA LYS A 331 -16.05 36.62 22.47
C LYS A 331 -15.08 37.30 21.51
N LEU A 332 -14.07 36.58 21.03
CA LEU A 332 -13.12 37.12 20.04
C LEU A 332 -13.82 37.43 18.71
N ALA A 333 -14.71 36.54 18.25
CA ALA A 333 -15.55 36.77 17.09
C ALA A 333 -16.56 37.90 17.30
N GLU A 334 -17.27 37.92 18.44
CA GLU A 334 -18.22 38.99 18.79
C GLU A 334 -17.54 40.36 18.90
N SER A 335 -16.26 40.42 19.26
CA SER A 335 -15.48 41.65 19.26
C SER A 335 -15.17 42.18 17.85
N GLY A 336 -15.28 41.35 16.82
CA GLY A 336 -14.89 41.67 15.45
C GLY A 336 -13.39 41.53 15.18
N ARG A 337 -12.61 40.94 16.11
CA ARG A 337 -11.17 40.68 15.92
C ARG A 337 -10.88 39.37 15.21
N LEU A 338 -11.74 38.37 15.41
CA LEU A 338 -11.70 37.13 14.64
C LEU A 338 -12.71 37.24 13.50
N THR A 339 -12.21 37.48 12.30
CA THR A 339 -13.04 37.51 11.08
C THR A 339 -13.53 36.09 10.76
N LEU A 340 -14.76 35.96 10.27
CA LEU A 340 -15.35 34.68 9.86
C LEU A 340 -15.73 34.70 8.38
N GLY A 341 -15.91 33.51 7.81
CA GLY A 341 -16.33 33.33 6.41
C GLY A 341 -15.26 33.72 5.39
N LYS A 342 -15.71 34.12 4.19
CA LYS A 342 -14.85 34.37 3.03
C LYS A 342 -13.76 35.41 3.28
N GLU A 343 -14.08 36.47 4.04
CA GLU A 343 -13.13 37.53 4.38
C GLU A 343 -11.97 37.04 5.27
N ALA A 344 -12.16 35.93 5.97
CA ALA A 344 -11.11 35.29 6.76
C ALA A 344 -10.27 34.27 5.96
N GLY A 345 -10.51 34.15 4.65
CA GLY A 345 -9.88 33.14 3.78
C GLY A 345 -10.58 31.77 3.83
N HIS A 346 -11.79 31.70 4.38
CA HIS A 346 -12.58 30.47 4.43
C HIS A 346 -13.71 30.51 3.40
N ASP A 347 -13.52 29.81 2.28
CA ASP A 347 -14.55 29.70 1.24
C ASP A 347 -15.59 28.63 1.61
N LEU A 348 -16.84 29.06 1.72
CA LEU A 348 -17.99 28.17 1.70
C LEU A 348 -18.18 27.65 0.27
N VAL A 349 -17.69 26.44 0.00
CA VAL A 349 -17.69 25.83 -1.35
C VAL A 349 -19.09 25.77 -1.95
N ALA A 350 -20.08 25.31 -1.18
CA ALA A 350 -21.49 25.28 -1.56
C ALA A 350 -22.39 25.12 -0.33
N THR A 351 -23.69 25.40 -0.49
CA THR A 351 -24.72 25.11 0.52
C THR A 351 -25.79 24.24 -0.12
N PHE A 352 -26.21 23.21 0.60
CA PHE A 352 -27.15 22.21 0.12
C PHE A 352 -28.38 22.17 1.02
N LYS A 353 -29.54 21.90 0.43
CA LYS A 353 -30.71 21.51 1.24
C LYS A 353 -30.44 20.14 1.86
N PHE A 354 -31.15 19.82 2.94
CA PHE A 354 -31.01 18.52 3.62
C PHE A 354 -31.21 17.32 2.67
N ASP A 355 -32.13 17.44 1.71
CA ASP A 355 -32.40 16.39 0.72
C ASP A 355 -31.30 16.25 -0.35
N GLU A 356 -30.33 17.16 -0.39
CA GLU A 356 -29.19 17.17 -1.32
C GLU A 356 -27.89 16.71 -0.65
N TRP A 357 -27.99 15.96 0.45
CA TRP A 357 -26.85 15.50 1.25
C TRP A 357 -25.83 14.68 0.44
N GLU A 358 -26.26 13.92 -0.56
CA GLU A 358 -25.37 13.12 -1.44
C GLU A 358 -24.41 14.02 -2.22
N LYS A 359 -24.92 15.12 -2.80
CA LYS A 359 -24.11 16.13 -3.50
C LYS A 359 -23.12 16.80 -2.55
N ALA A 360 -23.56 17.07 -1.31
CA ALA A 360 -22.70 17.66 -0.30
C ALA A 360 -21.52 16.73 0.04
N LEU A 361 -21.77 15.43 0.18
CA LEU A 361 -20.71 14.44 0.39
C LEU A 361 -19.78 14.33 -0.81
N GLU A 362 -20.32 14.26 -2.02
CA GLU A 362 -19.54 14.19 -3.27
C GLU A 362 -18.54 15.35 -3.38
N ILE A 363 -18.99 16.60 -3.18
CA ILE A 363 -18.10 17.77 -3.20
C ILE A 363 -17.06 17.70 -2.07
N SER A 364 -17.44 17.22 -0.89
CA SER A 364 -16.52 17.17 0.26
C SER A 364 -15.37 16.18 0.09
N CYS A 365 -15.50 15.21 -0.82
CA CYS A 365 -14.52 14.14 -0.98
C CYS A 365 -13.28 14.55 -1.80
N GLY A 366 -13.28 15.68 -2.51
CA GLY A 366 -12.12 16.13 -3.30
C GLY A 366 -11.96 15.46 -4.68
N VAL A 367 -12.85 14.53 -5.04
CA VAL A 367 -13.00 14.02 -6.40
C VAL A 367 -14.11 14.79 -7.08
N HIS A 368 -13.75 15.61 -8.06
CA HIS A 368 -14.72 16.31 -8.88
C HIS A 368 -15.09 15.45 -10.08
N VAL A 369 -16.36 15.07 -10.19
CA VAL A 369 -16.91 14.40 -11.38
C VAL A 369 -17.66 15.43 -12.22
N GLN A 370 -17.12 15.74 -13.40
CA GLN A 370 -17.84 16.53 -14.41
C GLN A 370 -18.42 15.58 -15.45
N SER A 371 -19.70 15.75 -15.78
CA SER A 371 -20.39 15.02 -16.86
C SER A 371 -20.87 15.96 -17.97
N THR A 372 -20.66 15.57 -19.22
CA THR A 372 -21.17 16.26 -20.42
C THR A 372 -22.19 15.37 -21.15
N HIS A 373 -22.74 15.85 -22.27
CA HIS A 373 -23.58 15.05 -23.16
C HIS A 373 -22.94 15.04 -24.56
N PRO A 374 -22.52 13.89 -25.11
CA PRO A 374 -22.56 12.51 -24.55
C PRO A 374 -21.76 12.33 -23.25
N LEU A 375 -22.04 11.28 -22.45
CA LEU A 375 -21.52 11.12 -21.08
C LEU A 375 -20.02 10.87 -21.05
N GLU A 376 -19.27 11.95 -20.86
CA GLU A 376 -17.86 11.93 -20.47
C GLU A 376 -17.74 12.16 -18.96
N LEU A 377 -17.09 11.25 -18.24
CA LEU A 377 -16.82 11.37 -16.81
C LEU A 377 -15.37 11.79 -16.60
N ARG A 378 -15.15 12.96 -15.99
CA ARG A 378 -13.82 13.42 -15.57
C ARG A 378 -13.64 13.24 -14.08
N ALA A 379 -12.67 12.45 -13.64
CA ALA A 379 -12.30 12.32 -12.23
C ALA A 379 -10.99 13.07 -11.98
N SER A 380 -11.02 14.12 -11.16
CA SER A 380 -9.83 14.91 -10.81
C SER A 380 -9.36 14.66 -9.38
N PHE A 381 -8.06 14.43 -9.21
CA PHE A 381 -7.34 14.20 -7.96
C PHE A 381 -6.22 15.25 -7.83
N GLY A 382 -6.60 16.49 -7.49
CA GLY A 382 -5.68 17.63 -7.59
C GLY A 382 -5.34 17.93 -9.06
N PRO A 383 -4.03 17.99 -9.44
CA PRO A 383 -3.64 18.26 -10.83
C PRO A 383 -3.83 17.06 -11.78
N ILE A 384 -4.03 15.85 -11.24
CA ILE A 384 -4.16 14.62 -12.03
C ILE A 384 -5.64 14.44 -12.39
N THR A 385 -5.93 14.13 -13.65
CA THR A 385 -7.30 13.91 -14.12
C THR A 385 -7.36 12.67 -15.00
N ALA A 386 -8.32 11.80 -14.72
CA ALA A 386 -8.70 10.69 -15.59
C ALA A 386 -10.00 11.03 -16.32
N GLN A 387 -9.99 11.01 -17.64
CA GLN A 387 -11.18 11.23 -18.47
C GLN A 387 -11.63 9.90 -19.05
N HIS A 388 -12.91 9.57 -18.96
CA HIS A 388 -13.42 8.31 -19.49
C HIS A 388 -14.88 8.35 -19.93
N ASN A 389 -15.22 7.46 -20.85
CA ASN A 389 -16.57 7.23 -21.34
C ASN A 389 -16.99 5.80 -21.00
N VAL A 390 -18.22 5.60 -20.53
CA VAL A 390 -18.77 4.27 -20.29
C VAL A 390 -19.24 3.67 -21.61
N LEU A 391 -18.98 2.38 -21.81
CA LEU A 391 -19.31 1.64 -23.03
C LEU A 391 -20.27 0.47 -22.75
N THR A 392 -21.17 0.20 -23.69
CA THR A 392 -22.03 -1.00 -23.68
C THR A 392 -22.22 -1.55 -25.10
N GLY A 393 -22.45 -2.86 -25.22
CA GLY A 393 -22.68 -3.50 -26.51
C GLY A 393 -23.04 -4.98 -26.42
N PRO A 394 -23.46 -5.60 -27.54
CA PRO A 394 -23.74 -7.03 -27.60
C PRO A 394 -22.46 -7.87 -27.67
N THR A 395 -21.34 -7.31 -28.13
CA THR A 395 -20.01 -7.93 -28.17
C THR A 395 -18.92 -6.93 -27.77
N ASN A 396 -17.72 -7.41 -27.41
CA ASN A 396 -16.55 -6.56 -27.13
C ASN A 396 -16.11 -5.71 -28.34
N THR A 397 -16.37 -6.17 -29.56
CA THR A 397 -16.05 -5.48 -30.82
C THR A 397 -17.12 -4.47 -31.29
N SER A 398 -18.28 -4.40 -30.63
CA SER A 398 -19.41 -3.54 -31.04
C SER A 398 -19.86 -2.58 -29.92
N LEU A 399 -18.94 -2.24 -29.03
CA LEU A 399 -19.16 -1.32 -27.91
C LEU A 399 -19.45 0.11 -28.38
N THR A 400 -20.44 0.73 -27.77
CA THR A 400 -20.85 2.11 -28.03
C THR A 400 -20.88 2.93 -26.74
N GLU A 401 -20.57 4.22 -26.85
CA GLU A 401 -20.62 5.14 -25.72
C GLU A 401 -22.03 5.30 -25.19
N VAL A 402 -22.17 5.19 -23.87
CA VAL A 402 -23.45 5.39 -23.21
C VAL A 402 -23.85 6.85 -23.26
N THR A 403 -25.09 7.10 -23.67
CA THR A 403 -25.71 8.42 -23.57
C THR A 403 -26.72 8.44 -22.43
N THR A 404 -26.66 9.44 -21.55
CA THR A 404 -27.51 9.53 -20.35
C THR A 404 -28.47 10.73 -20.36
N SER A 405 -29.47 10.68 -19.48
CA SER A 405 -30.39 11.78 -19.17
C SER A 405 -29.66 12.98 -18.55
N LYS A 406 -30.32 14.15 -18.47
CA LYS A 406 -29.72 15.42 -17.95
C LYS A 406 -29.08 15.34 -16.56
N ASN A 407 -29.41 14.34 -15.77
CA ASN A 407 -28.88 14.08 -14.43
C ASN A 407 -27.75 13.03 -14.42
N GLY A 408 -27.31 12.50 -15.57
CA GLY A 408 -26.16 11.60 -15.70
C GLY A 408 -26.39 10.14 -15.30
N HIS A 409 -27.56 9.79 -14.72
CA HIS A 409 -27.74 8.51 -14.04
C HIS A 409 -28.50 7.43 -14.80
N THR A 410 -29.34 7.78 -15.77
CA THR A 410 -30.16 6.80 -16.51
C THR A 410 -29.82 6.86 -17.98
N PHE A 411 -29.71 5.71 -18.63
CA PHE A 411 -29.44 5.65 -20.07
C PHE A 411 -30.65 6.21 -20.82
N THR A 412 -30.39 6.92 -21.91
CA THR A 412 -31.46 7.61 -22.68
C THR A 412 -32.48 6.62 -23.27
N ASN A 413 -32.10 5.37 -23.46
CA ASN A 413 -32.95 4.27 -23.94
C ASN A 413 -33.67 3.51 -22.81
N GLY A 414 -33.46 3.87 -21.53
CA GLY A 414 -34.07 3.24 -20.37
C GLY A 414 -33.52 1.85 -20.00
N ARG A 415 -32.46 1.38 -20.64
CA ARG A 415 -31.92 0.01 -20.49
C ARG A 415 -30.76 -0.13 -19.51
N GLY A 416 -30.44 0.92 -18.78
CA GLY A 416 -29.37 0.89 -17.79
C GLY A 416 -29.21 2.20 -17.03
N SER A 417 -28.26 2.19 -16.11
CA SER A 417 -27.91 3.31 -15.25
C SER A 417 -26.43 3.35 -14.94
N ILE A 418 -25.85 4.54 -14.80
CA ILE A 418 -24.51 4.74 -14.25
C ILE A 418 -24.63 5.53 -12.94
N SER A 419 -23.88 5.10 -11.94
CA SER A 419 -23.72 5.82 -10.69
C SER A 419 -22.25 5.85 -10.32
N TRP A 420 -21.80 6.92 -9.70
CA TRP A 420 -20.46 7.01 -9.14
C TRP A 420 -20.54 7.53 -7.71
N SER A 421 -19.56 7.16 -6.90
CA SER A 421 -19.45 7.62 -5.52
C SER A 421 -17.99 7.72 -5.15
N CYS A 422 -17.60 8.82 -4.52
CA CYS A 422 -16.26 8.93 -3.99
C CYS A 422 -16.13 8.11 -2.70
N VAL A 423 -15.25 7.11 -2.69
CA VAL A 423 -15.05 6.18 -1.56
C VAL A 423 -13.98 6.70 -0.60
N ALA A 424 -12.95 7.34 -1.14
CA ALA A 424 -11.90 8.03 -0.40
C ALA A 424 -11.39 9.22 -1.22
N PRO A 425 -10.61 10.17 -0.65
CA PRO A 425 -10.18 11.37 -1.38
C PRO A 425 -9.42 11.13 -2.69
N ASN A 426 -8.83 9.95 -2.84
CA ASN A 426 -8.10 9.51 -4.01
C ASN A 426 -8.75 8.31 -4.69
N LEU A 427 -10.04 8.03 -4.44
CA LEU A 427 -10.70 6.82 -4.93
C LEU A 427 -12.15 7.08 -5.33
N LEU A 428 -12.42 6.97 -6.63
CA LEU A 428 -13.76 7.02 -7.20
C LEU A 428 -14.24 5.62 -7.54
N LYS A 429 -15.43 5.25 -7.06
CA LYS A 429 -16.14 4.05 -7.52
C LYS A 429 -17.11 4.44 -8.61
N VAL A 430 -17.09 3.73 -9.72
CA VAL A 430 -18.08 3.81 -10.80
C VAL A 430 -18.80 2.49 -10.91
N GLN A 431 -20.12 2.52 -10.92
CA GLN A 431 -20.99 1.37 -11.08
C GLN A 431 -21.90 1.58 -12.29
N VAL A 432 -21.88 0.61 -13.19
CA VAL A 432 -22.70 0.57 -14.39
C VAL A 432 -23.68 -0.59 -14.23
N LYS A 433 -24.97 -0.35 -14.49
CA LYS A 433 -26.00 -1.39 -14.61
C LYS A 433 -26.57 -1.34 -16.00
N SER A 434 -26.65 -2.47 -16.70
CA SER A 434 -27.05 -2.53 -18.10
C SER A 434 -27.66 -3.89 -18.42
N ASP A 435 -28.62 -3.94 -19.34
CA ASP A 435 -29.10 -5.19 -19.95
C ASP A 435 -28.18 -5.71 -21.07
N ALA A 436 -27.14 -4.95 -21.42
CA ALA A 436 -26.17 -5.31 -22.45
C ALA A 436 -25.27 -6.46 -21.99
N ALA A 437 -24.92 -7.35 -22.94
CA ALA A 437 -24.05 -8.50 -22.67
C ALA A 437 -22.61 -8.10 -22.29
N VAL A 438 -22.12 -6.97 -22.83
CA VAL A 438 -20.78 -6.45 -22.57
C VAL A 438 -20.86 -5.02 -22.07
N VAL A 439 -20.13 -4.75 -20.99
CA VAL A 439 -20.00 -3.43 -20.38
C VAL A 439 -18.52 -3.09 -20.23
N GLY A 440 -18.16 -1.83 -20.40
CA GLY A 440 -16.77 -1.41 -20.33
C GLY A 440 -16.61 0.09 -20.15
N ALA A 441 -15.37 0.55 -20.29
CA ALA A 441 -15.05 1.97 -20.32
C ALA A 441 -13.87 2.24 -21.24
N ARG A 442 -13.80 3.46 -21.78
CA ARG A 442 -12.68 3.98 -22.54
C ARG A 442 -12.12 5.20 -21.83
N PHE A 443 -10.85 5.13 -21.45
CA PHE A 443 -10.07 6.21 -20.88
C PHE A 443 -9.35 6.96 -21.99
N ILE A 444 -9.32 8.29 -21.87
CA ILE A 444 -8.76 9.20 -22.86
C ILE A 444 -7.66 10.02 -22.16
N GLY A 445 -6.46 9.95 -22.71
CA GLY A 445 -5.24 10.52 -22.16
C GLY A 445 -4.41 11.25 -23.21
N ALA A 446 -3.18 11.59 -22.85
CA ALA A 446 -2.23 12.19 -23.78
C ALA A 446 -1.67 11.13 -24.75
N LYS A 447 -1.27 11.55 -25.95
CA LYS A 447 -0.73 10.63 -26.97
C LYS A 447 0.51 9.85 -26.50
N ASN A 448 1.37 10.48 -25.72
CA ASN A 448 2.61 9.89 -25.20
C ASN A 448 2.45 9.29 -23.78
N GLU A 449 1.23 8.97 -23.37
CA GLU A 449 0.93 8.34 -22.09
C GLU A 449 1.23 6.84 -22.16
N TYR A 450 1.97 6.33 -21.18
CA TYR A 450 2.26 4.90 -21.05
C TYR A 450 1.21 4.23 -20.19
N SER A 451 0.92 2.97 -20.46
CA SER A 451 -0.06 2.16 -19.73
C SER A 451 0.56 0.85 -19.25
N TYR A 452 0.50 0.60 -17.94
CA TYR A 452 1.14 -0.51 -17.27
C TYR A 452 0.15 -1.43 -16.57
N GLY A 453 0.56 -2.65 -16.27
CA GLY A 453 -0.28 -3.64 -15.57
C GLY A 453 -1.07 -4.52 -16.54
N ALA A 454 -2.23 -4.99 -16.10
CA ALA A 454 -3.13 -5.95 -16.72
C ALA A 454 -2.58 -7.38 -16.92
N TRP A 455 -1.28 -7.51 -17.20
CA TRP A 455 -0.64 -8.77 -17.56
C TRP A 455 0.82 -8.82 -17.10
N GLU A 456 1.32 -9.98 -16.66
CA GLU A 456 2.73 -10.15 -16.27
C GLU A 456 3.64 -10.23 -17.49
N TYR A 457 3.30 -11.08 -18.47
CA TYR A 457 4.06 -11.23 -19.71
C TYR A 457 4.29 -9.87 -20.42
N PRO A 458 5.56 -9.55 -20.76
CA PRO A 458 5.92 -8.30 -21.39
C PRO A 458 5.75 -8.38 -22.90
N TRP A 459 4.55 -8.03 -23.39
CA TRP A 459 4.28 -7.97 -24.81
C TRP A 459 5.35 -7.15 -25.56
N PHE A 460 5.93 -7.73 -26.60
CA PHE A 460 7.06 -7.16 -27.36
C PHE A 460 8.31 -6.81 -26.52
N GLY A 461 8.47 -7.43 -25.36
CA GLY A 461 9.56 -7.18 -24.42
C GLY A 461 9.50 -5.78 -23.80
N GLN A 462 8.31 -5.21 -23.63
CA GLN A 462 8.10 -3.86 -23.11
C GLN A 462 7.39 -3.86 -21.75
N LEU A 463 7.62 -2.79 -20.98
CA LEU A 463 6.87 -2.53 -19.75
C LEU A 463 5.50 -1.90 -20.05
N ASP A 464 5.40 -1.12 -21.11
CA ASP A 464 4.15 -0.54 -21.61
C ASP A 464 3.32 -1.58 -22.37
N ASN A 465 2.00 -1.52 -22.27
CA ASN A 465 1.12 -2.54 -22.84
C ASN A 465 1.05 -2.47 -24.37
N ASN A 466 0.67 -1.33 -24.98
CA ASN A 466 0.59 -1.12 -26.45
C ASN A 466 0.05 -2.31 -27.28
N VAL A 467 -0.83 -3.12 -26.70
CA VAL A 467 -1.38 -4.35 -27.28
C VAL A 467 -2.85 -4.46 -26.88
N SER A 468 -3.61 -5.33 -27.53
CA SER A 468 -4.94 -5.71 -27.07
C SER A 468 -4.97 -7.22 -26.81
N PHE A 469 -5.63 -7.63 -25.74
CA PHE A 469 -5.73 -9.03 -25.35
C PHE A 469 -7.00 -9.31 -24.53
N PRO A 470 -7.58 -10.52 -24.68
CA PRO A 470 -8.47 -11.07 -23.67
C PRO A 470 -7.71 -11.30 -22.35
N LEU A 471 -8.41 -11.21 -21.22
CA LEU A 471 -7.84 -11.52 -19.90
C LEU A 471 -7.83 -13.04 -19.64
N GLU A 472 -7.17 -13.78 -20.53
CA GLU A 472 -7.11 -15.26 -20.54
C GLU A 472 -5.66 -15.72 -20.73
N GLY A 473 -5.29 -16.83 -20.10
CA GLY A 473 -3.91 -17.30 -20.14
C GLY A 473 -3.45 -17.59 -21.58
N VAL A 474 -2.21 -17.22 -21.88
CA VAL A 474 -1.59 -17.35 -23.19
C VAL A 474 -0.37 -18.28 -23.14
N GLY A 475 -0.15 -19.00 -24.24
CA GLY A 475 0.98 -19.91 -24.42
C GLY A 475 1.81 -19.62 -25.67
N ASN A 476 2.97 -20.28 -25.78
CA ASN A 476 3.87 -20.23 -26.96
C ASN A 476 4.31 -18.82 -27.37
N ALA A 477 4.63 -17.97 -26.39
CA ALA A 477 5.01 -16.59 -26.61
C ALA A 477 6.55 -16.43 -26.73
N VAL A 478 7.00 -15.31 -27.29
CA VAL A 478 8.43 -15.02 -27.47
C VAL A 478 9.11 -14.92 -26.10
N GLY A 479 10.26 -15.56 -25.95
CA GLY A 479 11.10 -15.46 -24.74
C GLY A 479 10.60 -16.29 -23.56
N VAL A 480 9.29 -16.36 -23.32
CA VAL A 480 8.70 -17.14 -22.21
C VAL A 480 7.41 -17.80 -22.67
N ASN A 481 7.32 -19.12 -22.53
CA ASN A 481 6.08 -19.85 -22.74
C ASN A 481 5.28 -19.85 -21.41
N TRP A 482 3.97 -19.70 -21.49
CA TRP A 482 3.06 -19.85 -20.35
C TRP A 482 3.38 -18.93 -19.14
N CYS A 483 3.43 -17.61 -19.37
CA CYS A 483 3.62 -16.59 -18.34
C CYS A 483 2.29 -15.87 -18.04
N ASN A 484 1.60 -16.26 -16.95
CA ASN A 484 0.15 -16.12 -16.86
C ASN A 484 -0.43 -15.51 -15.59
N ALA A 485 0.29 -14.60 -14.92
CA ALA A 485 -0.38 -13.68 -14.01
C ALA A 485 -1.09 -12.53 -14.74
N ARG A 486 -2.32 -12.27 -14.35
CA ARG A 486 -3.17 -11.24 -14.94
C ARG A 486 -4.10 -10.60 -13.93
N ALA A 487 -4.45 -9.35 -14.14
CA ALA A 487 -5.41 -8.66 -13.28
C ALA A 487 -6.25 -7.65 -14.08
N PRO A 488 -7.49 -7.38 -13.67
CA PRO A 488 -8.31 -6.35 -14.30
C PRO A 488 -7.92 -4.95 -13.79
N PHE A 489 -6.62 -4.65 -13.84
CA PHE A 489 -6.00 -3.45 -13.30
C PHE A 489 -5.00 -2.86 -14.28
N PHE A 490 -5.02 -1.54 -14.49
CA PHE A 490 -3.93 -0.85 -15.18
C PHE A 490 -3.58 0.47 -14.50
N MET A 491 -2.37 0.96 -14.76
CA MET A 491 -1.90 2.28 -14.34
C MET A 491 -1.48 3.09 -15.54
N SER A 492 -1.71 4.39 -15.47
CA SER A 492 -1.30 5.36 -16.47
C SER A 492 -0.12 6.18 -15.98
N SER A 493 0.83 6.49 -16.88
CA SER A 493 1.93 7.43 -16.57
C SER A 493 1.44 8.85 -16.24
N ALA A 494 0.18 9.19 -16.49
CA ALA A 494 -0.44 10.43 -16.01
C ALA A 494 -0.60 10.47 -14.47
N GLY A 495 -0.51 9.32 -13.79
CA GLY A 495 -0.52 9.23 -12.33
C GLY A 495 -1.86 8.79 -11.74
N TYR A 496 -2.63 7.97 -12.46
CA TYR A 496 -3.84 7.31 -11.93
C TYR A 496 -3.82 5.82 -12.27
N GLY A 497 -4.58 5.03 -11.52
CA GLY A 497 -4.85 3.62 -11.79
C GLY A 497 -6.34 3.36 -11.97
N VAL A 498 -6.68 2.23 -12.59
CA VAL A 498 -8.06 1.78 -12.76
C VAL A 498 -8.15 0.30 -12.45
N TYR A 499 -9.07 -0.09 -11.57
CA TYR A 499 -9.29 -1.47 -11.15
C TYR A 499 -10.75 -1.88 -11.33
N VAL A 500 -11.02 -3.00 -12.00
CA VAL A 500 -12.39 -3.54 -12.14
C VAL A 500 -12.59 -4.65 -11.10
N SER A 501 -13.47 -4.43 -10.12
CA SER A 501 -13.49 -5.24 -8.88
C SER A 501 -14.46 -6.42 -8.87
N ASP A 502 -15.45 -6.42 -9.75
CA ASP A 502 -16.63 -7.27 -9.63
C ASP A 502 -16.64 -8.39 -10.68
N THR A 503 -15.48 -8.97 -10.98
CA THR A 503 -15.41 -9.93 -12.09
C THR A 503 -14.18 -10.85 -12.02
N GLU A 504 -14.45 -12.14 -11.90
CA GLU A 504 -13.59 -13.21 -12.44
C GLU A 504 -14.03 -13.56 -13.87
N GLU A 505 -15.05 -12.88 -14.41
CA GLU A 505 -15.50 -13.05 -15.80
C GLU A 505 -14.42 -12.64 -16.79
N MET A 506 -14.55 -13.17 -18.00
CA MET A 506 -13.67 -12.86 -19.10
C MET A 506 -13.73 -11.37 -19.47
N GLY A 507 -12.57 -10.72 -19.39
CA GLY A 507 -12.36 -9.34 -19.79
C GLY A 507 -11.59 -9.22 -21.09
N TYR A 508 -11.58 -8.02 -21.64
CA TYR A 508 -10.76 -7.65 -22.79
C TYR A 508 -10.19 -6.25 -22.57
N PHE A 509 -8.89 -6.09 -22.82
CA PHE A 509 -8.21 -4.80 -22.82
C PHE A 509 -7.73 -4.44 -24.22
N ASP A 510 -7.82 -3.17 -24.57
CA ASP A 510 -7.25 -2.58 -25.77
C ASP A 510 -6.41 -1.36 -25.41
N PHE A 511 -5.09 -1.50 -25.56
CA PHE A 511 -4.09 -0.46 -25.41
C PHE A 511 -3.48 -0.04 -26.77
N THR A 512 -4.03 -0.48 -27.90
CA THR A 512 -3.41 -0.28 -29.24
C THR A 512 -3.56 1.14 -29.78
N ASN A 513 -4.54 1.88 -29.27
CA ASN A 513 -4.87 3.22 -29.73
C ASN A 513 -4.17 4.27 -28.86
N GLU A 514 -3.20 4.98 -29.46
CA GLU A 514 -2.39 6.01 -28.80
C GLU A 514 -3.26 7.03 -28.02
N GLY A 515 -2.95 7.19 -26.72
CA GLY A 515 -3.70 8.08 -25.82
C GLY A 515 -5.09 7.57 -25.42
N THR A 516 -5.41 6.31 -25.65
CA THR A 516 -6.65 5.70 -25.14
C THR A 516 -6.42 4.31 -24.57
N VAL A 517 -7.13 4.00 -23.49
CA VAL A 517 -7.17 2.64 -22.91
C VAL A 517 -8.63 2.23 -22.83
N GLN A 518 -9.00 1.12 -23.45
CA GLN A 518 -10.34 0.57 -23.35
C GLN A 518 -10.30 -0.77 -22.63
N PHE A 519 -11.29 -1.00 -21.77
CA PHE A 519 -11.57 -2.33 -21.25
C PHE A 519 -13.05 -2.66 -21.37
N SER A 520 -13.35 -3.95 -21.39
CA SER A 520 -14.72 -4.46 -21.38
C SER A 520 -14.80 -5.84 -20.79
N PHE A 521 -15.90 -6.14 -20.12
CA PHE A 521 -16.15 -7.43 -19.47
C PHE A 521 -17.53 -7.95 -19.84
N LEU A 522 -17.68 -9.27 -19.84
CA LEU A 522 -18.98 -9.92 -19.88
C LEU A 522 -19.77 -9.50 -18.62
N SER A 523 -21.03 -9.11 -18.82
CA SER A 523 -21.91 -8.67 -17.73
C SER A 523 -22.92 -9.76 -17.38
N SER A 524 -22.44 -10.89 -16.88
CA SER A 524 -23.30 -12.00 -16.41
C SER A 524 -24.29 -11.56 -15.32
N THR A 525 -23.91 -10.57 -14.51
CA THR A 525 -24.73 -10.01 -13.42
C THR A 525 -25.59 -8.81 -13.83
N GLY A 526 -25.46 -8.31 -15.07
CA GLY A 526 -26.08 -7.06 -15.53
C GLY A 526 -25.49 -5.80 -14.88
N SER A 527 -24.33 -5.91 -14.22
CA SER A 527 -23.60 -4.78 -13.66
C SER A 527 -22.09 -4.92 -13.79
N LEU A 528 -21.38 -3.79 -13.78
CA LEU A 528 -19.92 -3.70 -13.74
C LEU A 528 -19.50 -2.59 -12.77
N THR A 529 -18.58 -2.90 -11.86
CA THR A 529 -17.96 -1.91 -10.98
C THR A 529 -16.49 -1.79 -11.30
N TYR A 530 -16.02 -0.55 -11.43
CA TYR A 530 -14.60 -0.25 -11.47
C TYR A 530 -14.29 0.99 -10.62
N TYR A 531 -13.03 1.07 -10.23
CA TYR A 531 -12.48 2.13 -9.41
C TYR A 531 -11.46 2.92 -10.20
N ILE A 532 -11.51 4.24 -10.10
CA ILE A 532 -10.44 5.13 -10.55
C ILE A 532 -9.67 5.57 -9.31
N ILE A 533 -8.38 5.30 -9.32
CA ILE A 533 -7.47 5.44 -8.20
C ILE A 533 -6.49 6.58 -8.49
N GLY A 534 -6.65 7.69 -7.77
CA GLY A 534 -5.66 8.76 -7.74
C GLY A 534 -4.57 8.53 -6.69
N PRO A 535 -3.52 9.36 -6.69
CA PRO A 535 -2.50 9.32 -5.66
C PRO A 535 -3.00 9.88 -4.33
N SER A 536 -2.36 9.45 -3.24
CA SER A 536 -2.62 9.97 -1.90
C SER A 536 -2.14 11.42 -1.68
N SER A 537 -1.27 11.88 -2.59
CA SER A 537 -0.67 13.22 -2.59
C SER A 537 -1.05 13.99 -3.86
N HIS A 538 -0.63 15.26 -3.98
CA HIS A 538 -0.82 16.05 -5.19
C HIS A 538 0.23 15.75 -6.29
N GLU A 539 1.20 14.89 -6.01
CA GLU A 539 2.22 14.43 -6.95
C GLU A 539 1.90 13.01 -7.42
N LYS A 540 2.55 12.56 -8.50
CA LYS A 540 2.42 11.18 -8.98
C LYS A 540 3.02 10.24 -7.94
N ASP A 541 2.18 9.64 -7.11
CA ASP A 541 2.54 8.69 -6.06
C ASP A 541 2.02 7.29 -6.43
N PHE A 542 2.77 6.60 -7.28
CA PHE A 542 2.42 5.26 -7.78
C PHE A 542 2.38 4.21 -6.66
N LYS A 543 3.18 4.37 -5.59
CA LYS A 543 3.12 3.51 -4.42
C LYS A 543 1.75 3.56 -3.76
N SER A 544 1.17 4.75 -3.61
CA SER A 544 -0.19 4.88 -3.06
C SER A 544 -1.28 4.31 -3.98
N ILE A 545 -1.09 4.38 -5.30
CA ILE A 545 -2.02 3.79 -6.28
C ILE A 545 -2.00 2.27 -6.15
N ILE A 546 -0.81 1.64 -6.16
CA ILE A 546 -0.64 0.20 -5.94
C ILE A 546 -1.17 -0.21 -4.57
N SER A 547 -0.90 0.58 -3.53
CA SER A 547 -1.40 0.33 -2.17
C SER A 547 -2.93 0.32 -2.09
N THR A 548 -3.56 1.27 -2.78
CA THR A 548 -5.03 1.37 -2.85
C THR A 548 -5.60 0.22 -3.68
N TYR A 549 -5.03 -0.08 -4.84
CA TYR A 549 -5.44 -1.21 -5.68
C TYR A 549 -5.38 -2.54 -4.94
N THR A 550 -4.24 -2.88 -4.33
CA THR A 550 -4.08 -4.12 -3.56
C THR A 550 -4.98 -4.17 -2.32
N SER A 551 -5.34 -3.03 -1.74
CA SER A 551 -6.34 -2.99 -0.66
C SER A 551 -7.77 -3.29 -1.13
N LEU A 552 -8.09 -3.02 -2.41
CA LEU A 552 -9.38 -3.30 -3.02
C LEU A 552 -9.48 -4.73 -3.54
N SER A 553 -8.37 -5.26 -4.06
CA SER A 553 -8.27 -6.60 -4.62
C SER A 553 -7.90 -7.63 -3.53
N ALA A 554 -6.61 -7.78 -3.26
CA ALA A 554 -6.05 -8.69 -2.27
C ALA A 554 -4.59 -8.30 -1.96
N ARG A 555 -4.07 -8.84 -0.86
CA ARG A 555 -2.64 -8.81 -0.54
C ARG A 555 -2.14 -10.22 -0.28
N GLU A 556 -0.88 -10.44 -0.63
CA GLU A 556 -0.15 -11.66 -0.31
C GLU A 556 -0.09 -11.88 1.19
N GLN A 557 0.21 -13.12 1.59
CA GLN A 557 0.54 -13.46 2.97
C GLN A 557 2.06 -13.55 3.13
N MET A 558 2.57 -13.63 4.37
CA MET A 558 4.00 -13.87 4.58
C MET A 558 4.36 -15.31 4.25
N SER A 559 5.38 -15.54 3.43
CA SER A 559 5.90 -16.88 3.13
C SER A 559 6.81 -17.42 4.26
N PRO A 560 7.10 -18.73 4.34
CA PRO A 560 8.06 -19.29 5.29
C PRO A 560 9.49 -18.85 4.97
N ASP A 561 10.39 -18.90 5.96
CA ASP A 561 11.79 -18.50 5.75
C ASP A 561 12.51 -19.31 4.64
N SER A 562 12.03 -20.53 4.35
CA SER A 562 12.56 -21.40 3.32
C SER A 562 12.30 -20.92 1.89
N SER A 563 11.28 -20.08 1.65
CA SER A 563 10.97 -19.57 0.31
C SER A 563 11.90 -18.47 -0.16
N TYR A 564 12.56 -17.75 0.77
CA TYR A 564 13.47 -16.64 0.41
C TYR A 564 14.90 -17.11 0.15
N GLY A 565 15.20 -18.39 0.36
CA GLY A 565 16.50 -18.96 0.07
C GLY A 565 16.51 -19.66 -1.29
N PRO A 566 17.68 -20.13 -1.74
CA PRO A 566 17.78 -20.86 -3.00
C PRO A 566 17.02 -22.21 -2.94
N THR A 567 16.18 -22.44 -3.94
CA THR A 567 15.42 -23.68 -4.14
C THR A 567 15.99 -24.44 -5.34
N PHE A 568 16.22 -25.74 -5.21
CA PHE A 568 16.75 -26.56 -6.31
C PHE A 568 15.76 -27.65 -6.73
N TYR A 569 15.58 -27.83 -8.04
CA TYR A 569 14.73 -28.87 -8.57
C TYR A 569 15.19 -29.38 -9.94
N SER A 570 14.55 -30.43 -10.44
CA SER A 570 14.68 -31.00 -11.78
C SER A 570 13.28 -31.28 -12.30
N ASP A 571 13.07 -31.14 -13.60
CA ASP A 571 11.82 -31.50 -14.28
C ASP A 571 11.52 -33.01 -14.08
N ASP A 572 12.57 -33.83 -14.09
CA ASP A 572 12.49 -35.26 -13.81
C ASP A 572 13.64 -35.66 -12.90
N PHE A 573 13.33 -36.07 -11.66
CA PHE A 573 14.32 -36.58 -10.70
C PHE A 573 14.52 -38.10 -10.80
N GLU A 574 13.71 -38.80 -11.59
CA GLU A 574 13.86 -40.23 -11.87
C GLU A 574 15.00 -40.47 -12.90
N GLN A 575 15.35 -39.44 -13.68
CA GLN A 575 16.45 -39.49 -14.65
C GLN A 575 17.84 -39.30 -14.03
N ASP A 576 18.80 -40.07 -14.52
CA ASP A 576 20.18 -40.02 -14.07
C ASP A 576 20.93 -38.78 -14.59
N PHE A 577 21.43 -37.94 -13.70
CA PHE A 577 22.18 -36.74 -14.06
C PHE A 577 23.62 -37.01 -14.52
N HIS A 578 24.20 -38.19 -14.22
CA HIS A 578 25.65 -38.42 -14.36
C HIS A 578 26.11 -39.88 -14.51
N GLY A 579 25.20 -40.83 -14.74
CA GLY A 579 25.47 -42.20 -15.19
C GLY A 579 25.56 -43.29 -14.11
N TYR A 580 25.24 -42.99 -12.84
CA TYR A 580 25.30 -43.93 -11.71
C TYR A 580 24.13 -43.84 -10.70
N VAL A 581 22.99 -43.27 -11.10
CA VAL A 581 21.81 -43.14 -10.22
C VAL A 581 20.66 -44.02 -10.73
N HIS A 582 20.00 -44.74 -9.82
CA HIS A 582 19.00 -45.75 -10.14
C HIS A 582 17.58 -45.40 -9.66
N ASP A 583 17.42 -44.35 -8.87
CA ASP A 583 16.15 -43.88 -8.32
C ASP A 583 16.21 -42.38 -7.95
N ALA A 584 15.05 -41.76 -7.71
CA ALA A 584 14.95 -40.34 -7.40
C ALA A 584 15.54 -39.98 -6.04
N GLU A 585 15.37 -40.84 -5.02
CA GLU A 585 15.92 -40.64 -3.67
C GLU A 585 17.45 -40.45 -3.73
N THR A 586 18.15 -41.23 -4.54
CA THR A 586 19.60 -41.13 -4.73
C THR A 586 20.01 -39.81 -5.40
N ASN A 587 19.25 -39.33 -6.40
CA ASN A 587 19.52 -38.03 -7.04
C ASN A 587 19.35 -36.87 -6.05
N TYR A 588 18.34 -36.91 -5.17
CA TYR A 588 18.20 -35.89 -4.13
C TYR A 588 19.41 -35.87 -3.19
N TYR A 589 19.92 -37.02 -2.78
CA TYR A 589 21.11 -37.07 -1.92
C TYR A 589 22.39 -36.62 -2.65
N ASP A 590 22.53 -36.91 -3.94
CA ASP A 590 23.65 -36.37 -4.75
C ASP A 590 23.62 -34.83 -4.77
N VAL A 591 22.45 -34.22 -5.01
CA VAL A 591 22.28 -32.77 -4.93
C VAL A 591 22.66 -32.25 -3.53
N VAL A 592 22.18 -32.90 -2.47
CA VAL A 592 22.50 -32.52 -1.08
C VAL A 592 24.02 -32.58 -0.83
N ASP A 593 24.71 -33.61 -1.34
CA ASP A 593 26.15 -33.77 -1.20
C ASP A 593 26.90 -32.66 -1.96
N HIS A 594 26.53 -32.34 -3.20
CA HIS A 594 27.17 -31.23 -3.93
C HIS A 594 26.97 -29.89 -3.23
N LEU A 595 25.76 -29.61 -2.75
CA LEU A 595 25.49 -28.39 -2.00
C LEU A 595 26.33 -28.32 -0.72
N TYR A 596 26.43 -29.43 0.01
CA TYR A 596 27.22 -29.51 1.24
C TYR A 596 28.72 -29.36 1.00
N TYR A 597 29.30 -30.14 0.09
CA TYR A 597 30.74 -30.14 -0.16
C TYR A 597 31.23 -28.85 -0.83
N ASN A 598 30.38 -28.23 -1.66
CA ASN A 598 30.69 -26.92 -2.26
C ASN A 598 30.30 -25.74 -1.37
N GLN A 599 29.59 -25.96 -0.25
CA GLN A 599 29.11 -24.93 0.68
C GLN A 599 28.21 -23.91 -0.03
N ILE A 600 27.15 -24.42 -0.65
CA ILE A 600 26.13 -23.65 -1.35
C ILE A 600 24.85 -23.72 -0.52
N HIS A 601 24.35 -22.56 -0.10
CA HIS A 601 23.10 -22.47 0.64
C HIS A 601 21.93 -22.87 -0.25
N ALA A 602 21.02 -23.63 0.35
CA ALA A 602 19.75 -24.01 -0.22
C ALA A 602 18.76 -24.27 0.92
N SER A 603 17.52 -23.83 0.73
CA SER A 603 16.48 -23.85 1.75
C SER A 603 15.30 -24.76 1.39
N ALA A 604 15.14 -25.08 0.11
CA ALA A 604 14.10 -25.99 -0.33
C ALA A 604 14.52 -26.83 -1.54
N LEU A 605 13.82 -27.96 -1.69
CA LEU A 605 13.87 -28.86 -2.84
C LEU A 605 12.43 -29.19 -3.24
N PHE A 606 12.18 -29.61 -4.47
CA PHE A 606 10.86 -30.12 -4.82
C PHE A 606 10.88 -31.23 -5.87
N ALA A 607 9.81 -32.02 -5.90
CA ALA A 607 9.54 -32.99 -6.95
C ALA A 607 8.63 -32.36 -8.00
N ASP A 608 9.14 -32.27 -9.23
CA ASP A 608 8.31 -32.05 -10.41
C ASP A 608 7.88 -33.40 -11.00
N ARG A 609 6.98 -33.40 -11.97
CA ARG A 609 6.48 -34.62 -12.61
C ARG A 609 7.52 -35.17 -13.62
N PRO A 610 7.81 -36.47 -13.66
CA PRO A 610 7.15 -37.54 -12.90
C PRO A 610 7.67 -37.72 -11.46
N TYR A 611 6.74 -38.05 -10.55
CA TYR A 611 7.07 -38.47 -9.17
C TYR A 611 6.10 -39.51 -8.58
N GLY A 612 4.83 -39.52 -9.00
CA GLY A 612 3.77 -40.44 -8.58
C GLY A 612 3.52 -41.60 -9.55
N THR A 613 2.59 -42.49 -9.19
CA THR A 613 2.19 -43.58 -10.08
C THR A 613 1.19 -43.12 -11.14
N GLY A 614 1.05 -43.91 -12.21
CA GLY A 614 0.01 -43.72 -13.21
C GLY A 614 0.47 -42.89 -14.40
N ASN A 615 -0.50 -42.31 -15.10
CA ASN A 615 -0.26 -41.63 -16.37
C ASN A 615 0.40 -40.27 -16.13
N MET A 616 1.62 -40.08 -16.65
CA MET A 616 2.46 -38.88 -16.44
C MET A 616 2.58 -38.48 -14.95
N SER A 617 2.37 -39.45 -14.04
CA SER A 617 2.67 -39.39 -12.61
C SER A 617 1.94 -38.33 -11.77
N PHE A 618 0.71 -37.97 -12.16
CA PHE A 618 -0.18 -37.12 -11.36
C PHE A 618 -1.64 -37.58 -11.42
N GLY A 619 -2.40 -37.40 -10.32
CA GLY A 619 -3.82 -37.73 -10.21
C GLY A 619 -4.14 -38.98 -9.38
N ASN A 620 -3.12 -39.73 -8.93
CA ASN A 620 -3.26 -40.83 -7.96
C ASN A 620 -2.89 -40.44 -6.52
N PHE A 621 -2.37 -39.22 -6.32
CA PHE A 621 -2.02 -38.69 -4.99
C PHE A 621 -1.04 -39.56 -4.20
N ASP A 622 0.03 -39.99 -4.85
CA ASP A 622 1.05 -40.85 -4.29
C ASP A 622 2.45 -40.48 -4.80
N PHE A 623 3.45 -41.27 -4.38
CA PHE A 623 4.78 -41.32 -4.96
C PHE A 623 5.01 -42.72 -5.52
N ASP A 624 5.66 -42.85 -6.69
CA ASP A 624 5.92 -44.16 -7.28
C ASP A 624 6.95 -44.92 -6.42
N PRO A 625 6.60 -46.07 -5.82
CA PRO A 625 7.49 -46.81 -4.94
C PRO A 625 8.73 -47.38 -5.65
N VAL A 626 8.77 -47.39 -6.99
CA VAL A 626 9.96 -47.76 -7.77
C VAL A 626 11.06 -46.72 -7.58
N TYR A 627 10.71 -45.43 -7.61
CA TYR A 627 11.67 -44.31 -7.55
C TYR A 627 11.73 -43.64 -6.16
N TYR A 628 10.63 -43.73 -5.42
CA TYR A 628 10.45 -43.18 -4.07
C TYR A 628 10.02 -44.32 -3.13
N PRO A 629 10.91 -45.26 -2.78
CA PRO A 629 10.56 -46.43 -1.99
C PRO A 629 10.09 -46.09 -0.57
N ASN A 630 10.45 -44.91 -0.05
CA ASN A 630 9.96 -44.40 1.23
C ASN A 630 9.88 -42.86 1.23
N PRO A 631 8.83 -42.26 0.67
CA PRO A 631 8.73 -40.81 0.49
C PRO A 631 8.66 -40.06 1.82
N GLU A 632 7.94 -40.58 2.82
CA GLU A 632 7.88 -39.98 4.16
C GLU A 632 9.27 -39.90 4.80
N ARG A 633 10.08 -40.97 4.68
CA ARG A 633 11.46 -40.98 5.18
C ARG A 633 12.33 -39.98 4.41
N LEU A 634 12.22 -39.92 3.08
CA LEU A 634 12.96 -38.98 2.25
C LEU A 634 12.66 -37.54 2.70
N VAL A 635 11.39 -37.14 2.73
CA VAL A 635 10.96 -35.79 3.13
C VAL A 635 11.42 -35.45 4.54
N LYS A 636 11.30 -36.39 5.48
CA LYS A 636 11.78 -36.21 6.85
C LYS A 636 13.30 -36.06 6.94
N ASN A 637 14.06 -36.81 6.13
CA ASN A 637 15.51 -36.70 6.07
C ASN A 637 15.93 -35.34 5.52
N LEU A 638 15.32 -34.90 4.41
CA LEU A 638 15.58 -33.57 3.82
C LEU A 638 15.22 -32.45 4.81
N THR A 639 14.09 -32.55 5.48
CA THR A 639 13.70 -31.62 6.57
C THR A 639 14.74 -31.61 7.69
N THR A 640 15.22 -32.79 8.10
CA THR A 640 16.27 -32.92 9.12
C THR A 640 17.59 -32.31 8.67
N TRP A 641 17.87 -32.28 7.37
CA TRP A 641 19.03 -31.63 6.77
C TRP A 641 18.85 -30.13 6.55
N GLY A 642 17.63 -29.60 6.71
CA GLY A 642 17.33 -28.16 6.65
C GLY A 642 16.66 -27.68 5.37
N TYR A 643 16.07 -28.61 4.60
CA TYR A 643 15.31 -28.31 3.40
C TYR A 643 13.81 -28.48 3.65
N ASP A 644 12.99 -27.51 3.26
CA ASP A 644 11.58 -27.79 3.03
C ASP A 644 11.40 -28.51 1.68
N PHE A 645 10.44 -29.43 1.61
CA PHE A 645 10.16 -30.21 0.39
C PHE A 645 8.79 -29.85 -0.18
N GLN A 646 8.72 -29.59 -1.47
CA GLN A 646 7.47 -29.23 -2.18
C GLN A 646 7.17 -30.25 -3.30
N VAL A 647 5.96 -30.22 -3.85
CA VAL A 647 5.56 -31.09 -4.98
C VAL A 647 4.79 -30.32 -6.03
N TRP A 648 4.89 -30.74 -7.29
CA TRP A 648 4.09 -30.23 -8.39
C TRP A 648 2.63 -30.68 -8.30
N VAL A 649 1.69 -29.78 -8.60
CA VAL A 649 0.25 -30.08 -8.70
C VAL A 649 -0.40 -29.26 -9.81
N ALA A 650 -1.50 -29.76 -10.40
CA ALA A 650 -2.29 -29.03 -11.38
C ALA A 650 -3.79 -29.36 -11.29
N ASN A 651 -4.68 -28.46 -11.70
CA ASN A 651 -6.10 -28.79 -11.88
C ASN A 651 -6.31 -29.54 -13.20
N ARG A 652 -5.85 -30.79 -13.26
CA ARG A 652 -6.05 -31.66 -14.41
C ARG A 652 -6.30 -33.10 -13.99
N ALA A 653 -7.37 -33.66 -14.53
CA ALA A 653 -7.75 -35.05 -14.37
C ALA A 653 -7.05 -35.92 -15.44
N PHE A 654 -5.78 -36.26 -15.21
CA PHE A 654 -4.97 -37.04 -16.13
C PHE A 654 -5.62 -38.40 -16.42
N LEU A 655 -5.65 -38.83 -17.69
CA LEU A 655 -6.42 -40.02 -18.08
C LEU A 655 -5.98 -41.26 -17.29
N TYR A 656 -6.94 -42.12 -16.95
CA TYR A 656 -6.72 -43.39 -16.24
C TYR A 656 -6.20 -43.29 -14.80
N THR A 657 -6.21 -42.11 -14.20
CA THR A 657 -5.86 -41.90 -12.78
C THR A 657 -7.09 -41.96 -11.89
N GLU A 658 -6.88 -42.05 -10.58
CA GLU A 658 -7.93 -41.99 -9.58
C GLU A 658 -8.80 -40.72 -9.74
N LEU A 659 -8.15 -39.55 -9.81
CA LEU A 659 -8.82 -38.27 -9.98
C LEU A 659 -9.70 -38.24 -11.23
N TYR A 660 -9.22 -38.77 -12.36
CA TYR A 660 -10.01 -38.86 -13.58
C TYR A 660 -11.20 -39.80 -13.47
N ASN A 661 -10.99 -41.01 -12.94
CA ASN A 661 -12.06 -41.99 -12.80
C ASN A 661 -13.17 -41.49 -11.87
N ALA A 662 -12.81 -40.87 -10.75
CA ALA A 662 -13.77 -40.25 -9.83
C ALA A 662 -14.51 -39.09 -10.52
N SER A 663 -13.81 -38.24 -11.27
CA SER A 663 -14.40 -37.09 -11.95
C SER A 663 -15.36 -37.48 -13.06
N VAL A 664 -15.06 -38.53 -13.84
CA VAL A 664 -15.97 -39.07 -14.86
C VAL A 664 -17.20 -39.69 -14.20
N ALA A 665 -17.02 -40.51 -13.16
CA ALA A 665 -18.12 -41.19 -12.48
C ALA A 665 -19.14 -40.21 -11.84
N ASN A 666 -18.68 -39.03 -11.43
CA ASN A 666 -19.49 -38.02 -10.75
C ASN A 666 -19.82 -36.79 -11.61
N ASN A 667 -19.45 -36.78 -12.89
CA ASN A 667 -19.70 -35.69 -13.83
C ASN A 667 -19.10 -34.34 -13.37
N TRP A 668 -17.84 -34.36 -12.94
CA TRP A 668 -17.10 -33.18 -12.46
C TRP A 668 -16.25 -32.49 -13.53
N LEU A 669 -16.20 -33.02 -14.77
CA LEU A 669 -15.37 -32.49 -15.85
C LEU A 669 -16.17 -31.56 -16.78
N PHE A 670 -15.49 -30.61 -17.42
CA PHE A 670 -16.10 -29.75 -18.43
C PHE A 670 -16.37 -30.49 -19.77
N PRO A 671 -17.58 -30.39 -20.35
CA PRO A 671 -17.87 -30.87 -21.70
C PRO A 671 -17.70 -29.78 -22.79
N PRO A 672 -17.49 -30.14 -24.08
CA PRO A 672 -17.17 -31.46 -24.61
C PRO A 672 -15.67 -31.78 -24.50
N PHE A 673 -15.34 -33.07 -24.34
CA PHE A 673 -14.00 -33.55 -24.01
C PHE A 673 -13.12 -33.73 -25.25
N SER A 674 -11.92 -33.15 -25.25
CA SER A 674 -10.78 -33.65 -26.01
C SER A 674 -9.58 -33.72 -25.09
N GLY A 675 -9.32 -34.90 -24.52
CA GLY A 675 -8.07 -35.12 -23.77
C GLY A 675 -6.91 -35.07 -24.75
N GLU A 676 -6.22 -33.94 -24.84
CA GLU A 676 -4.96 -33.87 -25.58
C GLU A 676 -3.87 -34.63 -24.82
N ASN A 677 -3.10 -35.44 -25.56
CA ASN A 677 -1.82 -36.01 -25.13
C ASN A 677 -1.80 -36.63 -23.72
N LEU A 678 -2.87 -37.35 -23.35
CA LEU A 678 -3.00 -38.06 -22.06
C LEU A 678 -3.16 -37.17 -20.81
N LEU A 679 -3.08 -35.84 -20.91
CA LEU A 679 -3.15 -34.93 -19.75
C LEU A 679 -4.58 -34.73 -19.20
N GLY A 680 -5.61 -35.07 -19.98
CA GLY A 680 -7.02 -34.98 -19.59
C GLY A 680 -7.53 -33.54 -19.32
N PRO A 681 -8.85 -33.36 -19.08
CA PRO A 681 -9.47 -32.06 -18.81
C PRO A 681 -9.32 -31.63 -17.34
N ALA A 682 -9.66 -30.39 -17.03
CA ALA A 682 -9.76 -29.90 -15.65
C ALA A 682 -11.04 -30.39 -14.96
N LEU A 683 -10.99 -30.40 -13.62
CA LEU A 683 -12.20 -30.47 -12.81
C LEU A 683 -12.88 -29.11 -12.80
N ASN A 684 -14.21 -29.11 -12.84
CA ASN A 684 -15.00 -27.95 -12.49
C ASN A 684 -15.09 -27.84 -10.96
N LEU A 685 -14.18 -27.06 -10.39
CA LEU A 685 -14.07 -26.82 -8.94
C LEU A 685 -15.21 -25.95 -8.39
N SER A 686 -16.08 -25.41 -9.25
CA SER A 686 -17.31 -24.75 -8.81
C SER A 686 -18.36 -25.75 -8.32
N ILE A 687 -18.16 -27.05 -8.59
CA ILE A 687 -18.95 -28.14 -8.02
C ILE A 687 -18.39 -28.45 -6.62
N PRO A 688 -19.15 -28.21 -5.52
CA PRO A 688 -18.64 -28.35 -4.16
C PRO A 688 -18.07 -29.74 -3.85
N GLU A 689 -18.68 -30.79 -4.40
CA GLU A 689 -18.22 -32.17 -4.21
C GLU A 689 -16.89 -32.44 -4.90
N ALA A 690 -16.66 -31.87 -6.09
CA ALA A 690 -15.38 -31.97 -6.81
C ALA A 690 -14.26 -31.26 -6.05
N TYR A 691 -14.53 -30.03 -5.59
CA TYR A 691 -13.63 -29.25 -4.75
C TYR A 691 -13.26 -30.02 -3.47
N ALA A 692 -14.27 -30.53 -2.75
CA ALA A 692 -14.05 -31.26 -1.51
C ALA A 692 -13.26 -32.56 -1.72
N TYR A 693 -13.56 -33.32 -2.77
CA TYR A 693 -12.84 -34.54 -3.12
C TYR A 693 -11.37 -34.23 -3.39
N PHE A 694 -11.09 -33.29 -4.28
CA PHE A 694 -9.71 -32.99 -4.67
C PHE A 694 -8.92 -32.41 -3.49
N LYS A 695 -9.53 -31.53 -2.68
CA LYS A 695 -8.89 -31.01 -1.46
C LYS A 695 -8.49 -32.13 -0.51
N GLU A 696 -9.39 -33.08 -0.24
CA GLU A 696 -9.12 -34.17 0.70
C GLU A 696 -7.97 -35.06 0.22
N HIS A 697 -7.88 -35.35 -1.07
CA HIS A 697 -6.81 -36.21 -1.61
C HIS A 697 -5.47 -35.48 -1.65
N LEU A 698 -5.45 -34.16 -1.92
CA LEU A 698 -4.22 -33.38 -1.84
C LEU A 698 -3.59 -33.36 -0.44
N LYS A 699 -4.37 -33.62 0.63
CA LYS A 699 -3.85 -33.72 2.01
C LYS A 699 -2.87 -34.86 2.22
N TYR A 700 -2.81 -35.84 1.31
CA TYR A 700 -1.76 -36.86 1.35
C TYR A 700 -0.37 -36.23 1.43
N PHE A 701 -0.07 -35.24 0.58
CA PHE A 701 1.24 -34.62 0.51
C PHE A 701 1.66 -33.94 1.84
N PRO A 702 0.90 -32.99 2.41
CA PRO A 702 1.27 -32.40 3.70
C PRO A 702 1.26 -33.42 4.84
N SER A 703 0.44 -34.49 4.77
CA SER A 703 0.44 -35.53 5.81
C SER A 703 1.76 -36.29 5.94
N ILE A 704 2.58 -36.34 4.89
CA ILE A 704 3.91 -36.96 4.90
C ILE A 704 5.05 -35.94 4.99
N GLY A 705 4.75 -34.66 5.24
CA GLY A 705 5.74 -33.62 5.51
C GLY A 705 6.01 -32.64 4.36
N VAL A 706 5.29 -32.73 3.23
CA VAL A 706 5.42 -31.76 2.13
C VAL A 706 4.91 -30.38 2.59
N LYS A 707 5.67 -29.33 2.30
CA LYS A 707 5.44 -27.94 2.78
C LYS A 707 5.29 -26.93 1.64
N GLY A 708 4.58 -27.33 0.59
CA GLY A 708 4.31 -26.42 -0.51
C GLY A 708 3.92 -27.13 -1.78
N TYR A 709 3.36 -26.36 -2.69
CA TYR A 709 3.02 -26.78 -4.04
C TYR A 709 3.62 -25.84 -5.08
N LYS A 710 4.25 -26.42 -6.10
CA LYS A 710 4.40 -25.77 -7.42
C LYS A 710 3.07 -25.98 -8.16
N ILE A 711 2.27 -24.93 -8.25
CA ILE A 711 0.93 -24.96 -8.86
C ILE A 711 1.09 -24.63 -10.34
N ASP A 712 0.94 -25.63 -11.19
CA ASP A 712 1.20 -25.52 -12.62
C ASP A 712 -0.08 -25.69 -13.43
N ARG A 713 0.00 -25.29 -14.71
CA ARG A 713 -1.11 -25.29 -15.66
C ARG A 713 -2.24 -24.32 -15.25
N GLY A 714 -3.42 -24.48 -15.85
CA GLY A 714 -4.55 -23.55 -15.75
C GLY A 714 -4.88 -22.87 -17.08
N GLU A 715 -4.02 -22.96 -18.10
CA GLU A 715 -4.13 -22.16 -19.33
C GLU A 715 -3.90 -22.89 -20.66
N GLU A 716 -3.77 -24.20 -20.64
CA GLU A 716 -3.42 -25.05 -21.79
C GLU A 716 -4.65 -25.74 -22.41
N GLY A 717 -5.81 -25.07 -22.38
CA GLY A 717 -7.06 -25.59 -22.93
C GLY A 717 -7.69 -26.76 -22.16
N GLU A 718 -7.34 -26.97 -20.88
CA GLU A 718 -7.98 -27.98 -20.01
C GLU A 718 -9.46 -27.72 -19.71
N MET A 719 -9.89 -26.48 -19.87
CA MET A 719 -11.21 -25.99 -19.49
C MET A 719 -11.69 -24.94 -20.49
N PRO A 720 -13.00 -24.63 -20.52
CA PRO A 720 -13.51 -23.53 -21.34
C PRO A 720 -12.82 -22.21 -20.98
N GLU A 721 -12.48 -21.39 -21.98
CA GLU A 721 -11.81 -20.08 -21.80
C GLU A 721 -12.52 -19.21 -20.76
N LEU A 722 -13.86 -19.15 -20.79
CA LEU A 722 -14.67 -18.35 -19.88
C LEU A 722 -14.60 -18.80 -18.41
N GLU A 723 -14.17 -20.04 -18.14
CA GLU A 723 -14.07 -20.60 -16.78
C GLU A 723 -12.68 -20.40 -16.18
N GLN A 724 -11.68 -20.07 -17.00
CA GLN A 724 -10.28 -20.11 -16.63
C GLN A 724 -9.95 -19.29 -15.37
N ASN A 725 -10.38 -18.04 -15.34
CA ASN A 725 -10.11 -17.13 -14.21
C ASN A 725 -10.75 -17.63 -12.90
N VAL A 726 -11.99 -18.15 -12.97
CA VAL A 726 -12.71 -18.68 -11.81
C VAL A 726 -12.00 -19.93 -11.28
N GLN A 727 -11.67 -20.87 -12.18
CA GLN A 727 -11.03 -22.13 -11.81
C GLN A 727 -9.61 -21.92 -11.28
N ASP A 728 -8.84 -20.97 -11.82
CA ASP A 728 -7.53 -20.58 -11.29
C ASP A 728 -7.66 -20.17 -9.83
N VAL A 729 -8.56 -19.24 -9.50
CA VAL A 729 -8.76 -18.76 -8.12
C VAL A 729 -9.19 -19.89 -7.20
N LEU A 730 -10.13 -20.74 -7.64
CA LEU A 730 -10.62 -21.87 -6.87
C LEU A 730 -9.52 -22.90 -6.60
N PHE A 731 -8.67 -23.20 -7.59
CA PHE A 731 -7.59 -24.16 -7.42
C PHE A 731 -6.50 -23.66 -6.47
N HIS A 732 -6.09 -22.38 -6.58
CA HIS A 732 -5.16 -21.78 -5.63
C HIS A 732 -5.70 -21.81 -4.20
N LYS A 733 -6.99 -21.48 -4.03
CA LYS A 733 -7.65 -21.55 -2.73
C LYS A 733 -7.68 -22.98 -2.18
N LEU A 734 -7.98 -23.96 -3.03
CA LEU A 734 -7.99 -25.38 -2.67
C LEU A 734 -6.62 -25.85 -2.16
N CYS A 735 -5.55 -25.52 -2.90
CA CYS A 735 -4.16 -25.82 -2.54
C CYS A 735 -3.71 -25.09 -1.26
N TYR A 736 -4.18 -23.85 -1.06
CA TYR A 736 -3.92 -23.10 0.17
C TYR A 736 -4.59 -23.75 1.37
N GLU A 737 -5.88 -24.06 1.27
CA GLU A 737 -6.64 -24.68 2.36
C GLU A 737 -6.10 -26.06 2.75
N SER A 738 -5.65 -26.88 1.78
CA SER A 738 -5.08 -28.20 2.10
C SER A 738 -3.76 -28.10 2.85
N MET A 739 -2.97 -27.04 2.63
CA MET A 739 -1.70 -26.81 3.33
C MET A 739 -1.89 -26.11 4.68
N GLU A 740 -2.81 -25.14 4.77
CA GLU A 740 -3.08 -24.38 5.99
C GLU A 740 -3.52 -25.29 7.15
N GLU A 741 -4.29 -26.34 6.86
CA GLU A 741 -4.74 -27.33 7.86
C GLU A 741 -3.57 -28.01 8.60
N PHE A 742 -2.39 -28.15 7.97
CA PHE A 742 -1.22 -28.82 8.54
C PHE A 742 -0.15 -27.84 9.03
N TRP A 743 0.09 -26.76 8.30
CA TRP A 743 1.23 -25.87 8.50
C TRP A 743 0.85 -24.48 9.01
N GLY A 744 -0.45 -24.15 9.04
CA GLY A 744 -0.94 -22.80 9.29
C GLY A 744 -0.63 -21.84 8.13
N PRO A 745 -1.12 -20.59 8.19
CA PRO A 745 -1.18 -19.68 7.04
C PRO A 745 0.19 -19.22 6.51
N THR A 746 1.27 -19.38 7.29
CA THR A 746 2.61 -18.91 6.92
C THR A 746 3.66 -20.03 6.96
N GLY A 747 3.26 -21.28 7.19
CA GLY A 747 4.17 -22.41 7.41
C GLY A 747 4.56 -23.20 6.15
N PHE A 748 4.06 -22.80 4.98
CA PHE A 748 4.23 -23.48 3.70
C PHE A 748 4.38 -22.46 2.56
N HIS A 749 4.94 -22.89 1.43
CA HIS A 749 5.14 -22.04 0.26
C HIS A 749 4.44 -22.61 -0.96
N ASN A 750 3.43 -21.89 -1.47
CA ASN A 750 2.80 -22.20 -2.74
C ASN A 750 3.16 -21.10 -3.74
N PHE A 751 3.54 -21.50 -4.95
CA PHE A 751 3.76 -20.57 -6.06
C PHE A 751 3.16 -21.15 -7.34
N ALA A 752 2.62 -20.28 -8.18
CA ALA A 752 1.81 -20.65 -9.33
C ALA A 752 2.35 -20.10 -10.65
N ARG A 753 2.07 -20.78 -11.76
CA ARG A 753 2.34 -20.30 -13.12
C ARG A 753 1.25 -19.36 -13.65
N SER A 754 0.00 -19.80 -13.56
CA SER A 754 -1.18 -19.02 -13.93
C SER A 754 -1.80 -18.45 -12.67
N ALA A 755 -2.14 -17.17 -12.66
CA ALA A 755 -2.83 -16.56 -11.52
C ALA A 755 -3.73 -15.40 -11.97
N TYR A 756 -4.97 -15.41 -11.51
CA TYR A 756 -5.87 -14.27 -11.66
C TYR A 756 -5.87 -13.42 -10.39
N ASP A 757 -5.63 -12.12 -10.52
CA ASP A 757 -5.67 -11.05 -9.52
C ASP A 757 -5.78 -11.49 -8.04
N ASN A 758 -6.97 -11.80 -7.54
CA ASN A 758 -7.25 -12.13 -6.13
C ASN A 758 -6.56 -13.43 -5.65
N ALA A 759 -6.11 -14.30 -6.55
CA ALA A 759 -5.32 -15.50 -6.26
C ALA A 759 -4.01 -15.20 -5.51
N LYS A 760 -3.45 -13.98 -5.62
CA LYS A 760 -2.24 -13.58 -4.85
C LYS A 760 -2.39 -13.72 -3.33
N HIS A 761 -3.63 -13.75 -2.83
CA HIS A 761 -3.86 -14.08 -1.42
C HIS A 761 -3.41 -15.50 -1.06
N TYR A 762 -3.60 -16.45 -1.98
CA TYR A 762 -3.43 -17.88 -1.78
C TYR A 762 -2.10 -18.43 -2.29
N THR A 763 -1.47 -17.74 -3.25
CA THR A 763 -0.25 -18.22 -3.91
C THR A 763 0.74 -17.08 -4.20
N ARG A 764 1.99 -17.44 -4.47
CA ARG A 764 3.03 -16.58 -5.07
C ARG A 764 3.18 -16.90 -6.56
N LEU A 765 4.11 -16.24 -7.26
CA LEU A 765 4.16 -16.28 -8.72
C LEU A 765 5.50 -16.80 -9.24
N TRP A 766 5.43 -17.66 -10.25
CA TRP A 766 6.57 -18.13 -11.03
C TRP A 766 6.37 -17.79 -12.50
N ASN A 767 7.44 -17.36 -13.16
CA ASN A 767 7.42 -16.78 -14.50
C ASN A 767 6.97 -17.71 -15.64
N GLY A 768 6.82 -19.00 -15.38
CA GLY A 768 6.57 -20.00 -16.40
C GLY A 768 7.83 -20.45 -17.14
N ASP A 769 7.62 -20.97 -18.34
CA ASP A 769 8.58 -21.75 -19.10
C ASP A 769 9.48 -20.82 -19.95
N ALA A 770 10.37 -20.08 -19.28
CA ALA A 770 11.29 -19.16 -19.95
C ALA A 770 12.24 -19.90 -20.91
N HIS A 771 12.53 -19.32 -22.07
CA HIS A 771 13.49 -19.91 -23.01
C HIS A 771 14.91 -19.73 -22.50
N SER A 772 15.73 -20.78 -22.61
CA SER A 772 17.13 -20.77 -22.19
C SER A 772 18.03 -20.00 -23.18
N ASN A 773 17.76 -18.71 -23.36
CA ASN A 773 18.54 -17.77 -24.16
C ASN A 773 18.42 -16.34 -23.58
N PHE A 774 19.19 -15.39 -24.13
CA PHE A 774 19.17 -14.00 -23.65
C PHE A 774 17.84 -13.27 -23.90
N THR A 775 17.09 -13.64 -24.93
CA THR A 775 15.71 -13.12 -25.11
C THR A 775 14.82 -13.57 -23.95
N GLY A 776 14.90 -14.84 -23.56
CA GLY A 776 14.18 -15.36 -22.40
C GLY A 776 14.57 -14.64 -21.11
N LEU A 777 15.86 -14.42 -20.87
CA LEU A 777 16.33 -13.63 -19.73
C LEU A 777 15.79 -12.19 -19.75
N ALA A 778 15.83 -11.49 -20.89
CA ALA A 778 15.32 -10.14 -21.04
C ALA A 778 13.81 -10.04 -20.72
N TYR A 779 13.03 -11.00 -21.22
CA TYR A 779 11.59 -11.08 -20.94
C TYR A 779 11.33 -11.43 -19.47
N THR A 780 12.13 -12.33 -18.89
CA THR A 780 12.04 -12.71 -17.48
C THR A 780 12.27 -11.51 -16.55
N VAL A 781 13.31 -10.71 -16.82
CA VAL A 781 13.57 -9.46 -16.07
C VAL A 781 12.38 -8.51 -16.18
N THR A 782 11.85 -8.28 -17.39
CA THR A 782 10.70 -7.38 -17.56
C THR A 782 9.44 -7.92 -16.87
N SER A 783 9.23 -9.24 -16.91
CA SER A 783 8.12 -9.92 -16.24
C SER A 783 8.15 -9.70 -14.72
N SER A 784 9.33 -9.77 -14.10
CA SER A 784 9.48 -9.49 -12.65
C SER A 784 8.99 -8.09 -12.25
N ILE A 785 9.26 -7.10 -13.11
CA ILE A 785 8.83 -5.71 -12.89
C ILE A 785 7.31 -5.61 -13.05
N ARG A 786 6.75 -6.26 -14.09
CA ARG A 786 5.31 -6.27 -14.37
C ARG A 786 4.52 -7.00 -13.28
N ALA A 787 5.01 -8.14 -12.79
CA ALA A 787 4.45 -8.86 -11.64
C ALA A 787 4.32 -7.96 -10.41
N GLY A 788 5.37 -7.19 -10.11
CA GLY A 788 5.35 -6.21 -9.02
C GLY A 788 4.25 -5.15 -9.20
N LEU A 789 4.04 -4.64 -10.41
CA LEU A 789 2.96 -3.69 -10.71
C LEU A 789 1.55 -4.30 -10.58
N LEU A 790 1.42 -5.62 -10.71
CA LEU A 790 0.17 -6.37 -10.47
C LEU A 790 -0.07 -6.70 -8.99
N GLY A 791 0.91 -6.44 -8.12
CA GLY A 791 0.84 -6.76 -6.69
C GLY A 791 1.26 -8.18 -6.33
N PHE A 792 1.84 -8.94 -7.28
CA PHE A 792 2.55 -10.18 -7.01
C PHE A 792 3.99 -9.85 -6.62
N SER A 793 4.23 -9.65 -5.32
CA SER A 793 5.50 -9.15 -4.82
C SER A 793 6.49 -10.27 -4.54
N HIS A 794 6.03 -11.47 -4.21
CA HIS A 794 6.87 -12.66 -4.15
C HIS A 794 6.83 -13.35 -5.51
N TRP A 795 7.96 -13.30 -6.21
CA TRP A 795 8.06 -13.73 -7.59
C TRP A 795 9.38 -14.45 -7.85
N THR A 796 9.36 -15.42 -8.76
CA THR A 796 10.56 -16.13 -9.20
C THR A 796 10.51 -16.57 -10.67
N SER A 797 11.63 -17.11 -11.16
CA SER A 797 11.78 -17.70 -12.50
C SER A 797 12.70 -18.91 -12.43
N ASP A 798 12.63 -19.77 -13.45
CA ASP A 798 13.63 -20.84 -13.60
C ASP A 798 14.99 -20.25 -13.96
N THR A 799 15.93 -20.27 -13.02
CA THR A 799 17.28 -19.78 -13.28
C THR A 799 17.93 -20.62 -14.38
N GLY A 800 18.37 -19.95 -15.44
CA GLY A 800 18.92 -20.58 -16.65
C GLY A 800 17.88 -20.91 -17.72
N GLY A 801 16.59 -20.62 -17.49
CA GLY A 801 15.48 -20.91 -18.39
C GLY A 801 15.01 -22.36 -18.33
N TYR A 802 13.76 -22.62 -18.72
CA TYR A 802 13.11 -23.93 -18.78
C TYR A 802 13.28 -24.60 -20.15
N VAL A 803 12.93 -23.90 -21.24
CA VAL A 803 12.98 -24.44 -22.60
C VAL A 803 14.43 -24.46 -23.07
N ARG A 804 15.06 -25.63 -23.04
CA ARG A 804 16.51 -25.83 -23.27
C ARG A 804 16.78 -26.66 -24.53
N GLY A 805 17.83 -26.28 -25.26
CA GLY A 805 18.53 -27.18 -26.17
C GLY A 805 19.61 -28.00 -25.45
N VAL A 806 20.22 -28.97 -26.14
CA VAL A 806 21.22 -29.89 -25.56
C VAL A 806 22.40 -29.18 -24.88
N ASN A 807 22.78 -28.01 -25.37
CA ASN A 807 23.94 -27.24 -24.88
C ASN A 807 23.55 -25.96 -24.12
N ASP A 808 22.26 -25.74 -23.86
CA ASP A 808 21.76 -24.55 -23.18
C ASP A 808 21.50 -24.82 -21.70
N PRO A 809 21.59 -23.83 -20.80
CA PRO A 809 22.13 -22.50 -21.06
C PRO A 809 23.65 -22.54 -21.26
N SER A 810 24.17 -21.60 -22.06
CA SER A 810 25.60 -21.35 -22.15
C SER A 810 26.17 -20.92 -20.78
N PRO A 811 27.49 -21.09 -20.51
CA PRO A 811 28.07 -20.63 -19.25
C PRO A 811 27.86 -19.15 -18.95
N GLU A 812 27.85 -18.28 -19.98
CA GLU A 812 27.55 -16.85 -19.79
C GLU A 812 26.08 -16.62 -19.44
N LEU A 813 25.15 -17.28 -20.12
CA LEU A 813 23.73 -17.17 -19.80
C LEU A 813 23.43 -17.66 -18.39
N TRP A 814 24.02 -18.78 -17.97
CA TRP A 814 23.97 -19.25 -16.58
C TRP A 814 24.40 -18.15 -15.62
N ALA A 815 25.59 -17.58 -15.84
CA ALA A 815 26.11 -16.53 -14.98
C ALA A 815 25.17 -15.32 -14.91
N ARG A 816 24.65 -14.83 -16.05
CA ARG A 816 23.78 -13.65 -16.07
C ARG A 816 22.43 -13.91 -15.40
N TRP A 817 21.87 -15.10 -15.56
CA TRP A 817 20.61 -15.46 -14.90
C TRP A 817 20.77 -15.66 -13.39
N MET A 818 21.87 -16.30 -12.94
CA MET A 818 22.20 -16.42 -11.52
C MET A 818 22.39 -15.05 -10.85
N GLN A 819 23.02 -14.11 -11.56
CA GLN A 819 23.22 -12.72 -11.11
C GLN A 819 21.89 -11.97 -10.96
N PHE A 820 20.96 -12.14 -11.90
CA PHE A 820 19.59 -11.62 -11.80
C PHE A 820 18.83 -12.23 -10.61
N SER A 821 18.87 -13.57 -10.48
CA SER A 821 18.13 -14.31 -9.46
C SER A 821 18.59 -13.98 -8.04
N THR A 822 19.86 -13.56 -7.88
CA THR A 822 20.39 -13.04 -6.60
C THR A 822 19.55 -11.89 -6.04
N PHE A 823 19.03 -11.01 -6.91
CA PHE A 823 18.21 -9.84 -6.56
C PHE A 823 16.75 -10.01 -7.01
N SER A 824 16.25 -11.25 -6.99
CA SER A 824 14.82 -11.57 -7.10
C SER A 824 14.24 -11.90 -5.72
N PRO A 825 12.90 -11.85 -5.52
CA PRO A 825 12.28 -12.23 -4.25
C PRO A 825 12.53 -13.69 -3.85
N GLU A 826 12.63 -14.60 -4.82
CA GLU A 826 12.96 -16.01 -4.61
C GLU A 826 13.89 -16.50 -5.74
N TYR A 827 14.80 -17.41 -5.41
CA TYR A 827 15.82 -17.95 -6.31
C TYR A 827 15.59 -19.45 -6.55
N VAL A 828 14.89 -19.79 -7.64
CA VAL A 828 14.65 -21.18 -8.05
C VAL A 828 15.64 -21.62 -9.15
N LEU A 829 16.37 -22.70 -8.91
CA LEU A 829 17.28 -23.34 -9.85
C LEU A 829 16.68 -24.61 -10.46
N LEU A 830 16.56 -24.63 -11.78
CA LEU A 830 16.25 -25.83 -12.55
C LEU A 830 17.55 -26.54 -12.99
N MET A 831 17.74 -27.75 -12.46
CA MET A 831 18.79 -28.70 -12.80
C MET A 831 18.26 -29.77 -13.78
N GLY A 832 19.16 -30.61 -14.30
CA GLY A 832 18.80 -31.73 -15.17
C GLY A 832 20.00 -32.28 -15.94
N THR A 833 19.80 -33.36 -16.68
CA THR A 833 20.84 -34.00 -17.49
C THR A 833 21.52 -33.02 -18.44
N ASN A 834 22.85 -32.88 -18.37
CA ASN A 834 23.68 -31.87 -19.07
C ASN A 834 23.47 -30.40 -18.68
N HIS A 835 22.60 -30.12 -17.71
CA HIS A 835 22.23 -28.76 -17.30
C HIS A 835 22.58 -28.44 -15.84
N THR A 836 23.15 -29.39 -15.12
CA THR A 836 23.52 -29.23 -13.72
C THR A 836 24.89 -28.55 -13.59
N PRO A 837 25.01 -27.43 -12.87
CA PRO A 837 26.16 -26.51 -12.95
C PRO A 837 27.50 -27.05 -12.40
N TRP A 838 27.50 -28.20 -11.71
CA TRP A 838 28.71 -28.90 -11.24
C TRP A 838 29.13 -30.09 -12.12
N TYR A 839 28.37 -30.41 -13.17
CA TYR A 839 28.74 -31.44 -14.14
C TYR A 839 29.16 -30.84 -15.49
N PRO A 840 29.93 -31.58 -16.31
CA PRO A 840 30.19 -31.20 -17.69
C PRO A 840 28.88 -30.92 -18.46
N PRO A 841 28.84 -29.91 -19.35
CA PRO A 841 29.98 -29.15 -19.88
C PRO A 841 30.42 -27.95 -19.01
N TYR A 842 29.79 -27.74 -17.84
CA TYR A 842 30.11 -26.59 -16.99
C TYR A 842 31.44 -26.76 -16.26
N THR A 843 32.04 -25.62 -15.95
CA THR A 843 33.38 -25.55 -15.36
C THR A 843 33.32 -25.11 -13.91
N GLN A 844 34.45 -25.21 -13.21
CA GLN A 844 34.58 -24.66 -11.85
C GLN A 844 34.15 -23.19 -11.78
N GLN A 845 34.35 -22.38 -12.82
CA GLN A 845 33.90 -20.98 -12.84
C GLN A 845 32.37 -20.85 -12.74
N THR A 846 31.60 -21.71 -13.40
CA THR A 846 30.14 -21.72 -13.31
C THR A 846 29.69 -22.10 -11.90
N LEU A 847 30.33 -23.11 -11.31
CA LEU A 847 30.08 -23.53 -9.93
C LEU A 847 30.44 -22.44 -8.91
N ASP A 848 31.54 -21.72 -9.12
CA ASP A 848 31.95 -20.61 -8.26
C ASP A 848 30.95 -19.44 -8.34
N ILE A 849 30.41 -19.14 -9.53
CA ILE A 849 29.36 -18.12 -9.72
C ILE A 849 28.05 -18.56 -9.04
N LEU A 850 27.66 -19.84 -9.15
CA LEU A 850 26.52 -20.38 -8.41
C LEU A 850 26.71 -20.19 -6.91
N LYS A 851 27.87 -20.62 -6.38
CA LYS A 851 28.21 -20.47 -4.97
C LYS A 851 28.14 -19.01 -4.54
N GLN A 852 28.69 -18.08 -5.33
CA GLN A 852 28.66 -16.65 -5.02
C GLN A 852 27.23 -16.12 -4.97
N THR A 853 26.42 -16.40 -5.98
CA THR A 853 25.07 -15.85 -6.14
C THR A 853 24.07 -16.45 -5.17
N ALA A 854 24.04 -17.78 -5.01
CA ALA A 854 23.14 -18.47 -4.08
C ALA A 854 23.44 -18.09 -2.62
N ASN A 855 24.71 -18.01 -2.24
CA ASN A 855 25.08 -17.59 -0.88
C ASN A 855 24.79 -16.10 -0.63
N LEU A 856 24.96 -15.25 -1.64
CA LEU A 856 24.60 -13.83 -1.54
C LEU A 856 23.08 -13.64 -1.39
N HIS A 857 22.28 -14.41 -2.12
CA HIS A 857 20.82 -14.40 -1.98
C HIS A 857 20.37 -14.89 -0.60
N HIS A 858 20.94 -16.00 -0.11
CA HIS A 858 20.70 -16.48 1.26
C HIS A 858 21.05 -15.42 2.31
N ASP A 859 22.18 -14.73 2.11
CA ASP A 859 22.60 -13.63 2.98
C ASP A 859 21.66 -12.41 2.89
N LEU A 860 20.87 -12.26 1.82
CA LEU A 860 19.86 -11.21 1.67
C LEU A 860 18.46 -11.61 2.20
N ILE A 861 18.23 -12.84 2.65
CA ILE A 861 16.96 -13.26 3.30
C ILE A 861 16.40 -12.22 4.28
N PRO A 862 17.18 -11.65 5.24
CA PRO A 862 16.64 -10.65 6.16
C PRO A 862 16.15 -9.38 5.47
N TYR A 863 16.77 -8.97 4.36
CA TYR A 863 16.31 -7.87 3.50
C TYR A 863 15.01 -8.24 2.80
N ILE A 864 15.02 -9.34 2.05
CA ILE A 864 13.91 -9.81 1.22
C ILE A 864 12.65 -9.98 2.05
N ARG A 865 12.74 -10.71 3.16
CA ARG A 865 11.63 -10.95 4.08
C ARG A 865 11.06 -9.66 4.67
N SER A 866 11.90 -8.68 4.97
CA SER A 866 11.44 -7.38 5.49
C SER A 866 10.69 -6.58 4.42
N TYR A 867 11.11 -6.67 3.16
CA TYR A 867 10.38 -6.06 2.05
C TYR A 867 9.13 -6.83 1.63
N GLU A 868 9.08 -8.15 1.80
CA GLU A 868 7.82 -8.90 1.67
C GLU A 868 6.82 -8.44 2.75
N TYR A 869 7.26 -8.27 4.00
CA TYR A 869 6.39 -7.69 5.03
C TYR A 869 5.85 -6.31 4.65
N LYS A 870 6.70 -5.45 4.07
CA LYS A 870 6.26 -4.16 3.51
C LYS A 870 5.24 -4.35 2.39
N ALA A 871 5.43 -5.32 1.50
CA ALA A 871 4.47 -5.63 0.43
C ALA A 871 3.14 -6.17 0.98
N VAL A 872 3.16 -7.08 1.96
CA VAL A 872 1.96 -7.62 2.62
C VAL A 872 1.18 -6.52 3.36
N THR A 873 1.86 -5.57 3.99
CA THR A 873 1.23 -4.51 4.79
C THR A 873 0.85 -3.26 4.00
N THR A 874 1.49 -3.00 2.86
CA THR A 874 1.27 -1.78 2.07
C THR A 874 0.87 -2.03 0.63
N GLY A 875 1.15 -3.20 0.07
CA GLY A 875 0.99 -3.52 -1.36
C GLY A 875 2.17 -3.11 -2.23
N VAL A 876 3.13 -2.33 -1.73
CA VAL A 876 4.28 -1.87 -2.52
C VAL A 876 5.24 -3.04 -2.75
N PRO A 877 5.56 -3.41 -4.01
CA PRO A 877 6.28 -4.65 -4.31
C PRO A 877 7.76 -4.59 -3.94
N ILE A 878 8.42 -5.74 -3.87
CA ILE A 878 9.87 -5.86 -3.65
C ILE A 878 10.62 -5.38 -4.90
N VAL A 879 10.31 -5.92 -6.09
CA VAL A 879 10.85 -5.48 -7.38
C VAL A 879 10.00 -4.33 -7.90
N ARG A 880 10.63 -3.19 -8.20
CA ARG A 880 9.93 -1.95 -8.55
C ARG A 880 10.45 -1.35 -9.83
N ALA A 881 9.53 -1.02 -10.75
CA ALA A 881 9.84 -0.19 -11.89
C ALA A 881 10.43 1.15 -11.43
N LEU A 882 11.37 1.70 -12.20
CA LEU A 882 12.05 2.94 -11.81
C LEU A 882 11.08 4.11 -11.60
N PHE A 883 9.98 4.19 -12.37
CA PHE A 883 8.96 5.24 -12.21
C PHE A 883 8.14 5.14 -10.92
N VAL A 884 8.12 3.99 -10.25
CA VAL A 884 7.46 3.83 -8.95
C VAL A 884 8.24 4.56 -7.85
N GLU A 885 9.56 4.66 -8.01
CA GLU A 885 10.43 5.38 -7.09
C GLU A 885 10.66 6.84 -7.49
N GLU A 886 10.94 7.09 -8.79
CA GLU A 886 11.38 8.41 -9.26
C GLU A 886 10.49 8.96 -10.40
N PRO A 887 9.18 9.16 -10.17
CA PRO A 887 8.22 9.53 -11.21
C PRO A 887 8.44 10.92 -11.84
N SER A 888 9.29 11.75 -11.25
CA SER A 888 9.68 13.05 -11.81
C SER A 888 10.69 12.95 -12.95
N ASP A 889 11.46 11.86 -13.03
CA ASP A 889 12.32 11.60 -14.17
C ASP A 889 11.48 11.04 -15.31
N VAL A 890 11.54 11.64 -16.50
CA VAL A 890 10.71 11.18 -17.63
C VAL A 890 11.31 9.96 -18.35
N LYS A 891 12.60 9.66 -18.17
CA LYS A 891 13.28 8.55 -18.86
C LYS A 891 12.89 7.18 -18.29
N VAL A 892 12.59 7.15 -16.99
CA VAL A 892 12.27 5.93 -16.23
C VAL A 892 10.98 5.23 -16.65
N TYR A 893 10.07 5.92 -17.34
CA TYR A 893 8.79 5.36 -17.77
C TYR A 893 8.93 4.30 -18.88
N GLY A 894 10.02 4.34 -19.64
CA GLY A 894 10.29 3.38 -20.74
C GLY A 894 11.34 2.32 -20.42
N ILE A 895 11.93 2.34 -19.22
CA ILE A 895 13.00 1.38 -18.86
C ILE A 895 12.38 0.11 -18.30
N ASN A 896 12.70 -1.02 -18.91
CA ASN A 896 12.09 -2.32 -18.64
C ASN A 896 13.09 -3.41 -18.22
N ASP A 897 14.37 -3.08 -18.16
CA ASP A 897 15.46 -4.01 -17.84
C ASP A 897 16.36 -3.49 -16.69
N GLU A 898 15.86 -2.52 -15.92
CA GLU A 898 16.44 -1.98 -14.68
C GLU A 898 15.33 -1.81 -13.65
N TYR A 899 15.64 -2.09 -12.39
CA TYR A 899 14.64 -2.02 -11.33
C TYR A 899 15.27 -1.64 -9.99
N PHE A 900 14.42 -1.12 -9.10
CA PHE A 900 14.75 -1.05 -7.69
C PHE A 900 14.37 -2.36 -7.00
N PHE A 901 15.32 -2.91 -6.25
CA PHE A 901 15.07 -4.05 -5.37
C PHE A 901 14.94 -3.55 -3.93
N GLY A 902 13.71 -3.48 -3.44
CA GLY A 902 13.35 -2.71 -2.24
C GLY A 902 13.57 -1.21 -2.44
N ASP A 903 13.96 -0.50 -1.38
CA ASP A 903 14.19 0.95 -1.44
C ASP A 903 15.62 1.30 -1.90
N TRP A 904 16.59 0.38 -1.75
CA TRP A 904 18.01 0.77 -1.70
C TRP A 904 18.87 0.31 -2.87
N PHE A 905 18.56 -0.83 -3.49
CA PHE A 905 19.35 -1.37 -4.60
C PHE A 905 18.78 -0.94 -5.94
N LEU A 906 19.63 -0.40 -6.82
CA LEU A 906 19.38 -0.28 -8.26
C LEU A 906 20.10 -1.45 -8.96
N VAL A 907 19.34 -2.30 -9.63
CA VAL A 907 19.84 -3.52 -10.28
C VAL A 907 19.62 -3.42 -11.78
N ALA A 908 20.66 -3.69 -12.57
CA ALA A 908 20.62 -3.56 -14.03
C ALA A 908 21.17 -4.84 -14.72
N PRO A 909 20.47 -5.99 -14.67
CA PRO A 909 21.01 -7.28 -15.12
C PRO A 909 21.56 -7.25 -16.56
N PHE A 910 22.61 -8.00 -16.88
CA PHE A 910 23.00 -8.15 -18.29
C PHE A 910 22.00 -9.06 -19.01
N VAL A 911 21.13 -8.47 -19.82
CA VAL A 911 20.11 -9.17 -20.62
C VAL A 911 20.56 -9.47 -22.05
N ALA A 912 21.84 -9.25 -22.35
CA ALA A 912 22.48 -9.57 -23.62
C ALA A 912 23.91 -10.10 -23.40
N GLU A 913 24.44 -10.82 -24.39
CA GLU A 913 25.80 -11.36 -24.38
C GLU A 913 26.89 -10.27 -24.34
N GLY A 914 28.06 -10.62 -23.80
CA GLY A 914 29.27 -9.82 -23.88
C GLY A 914 29.50 -8.86 -22.71
N GLY A 915 28.63 -8.87 -21.69
CA GLY A 915 28.84 -8.14 -20.43
C GLY A 915 28.89 -6.62 -20.58
N LYS A 916 28.11 -6.05 -21.50
CA LYS A 916 28.03 -4.61 -21.74
C LYS A 916 26.58 -4.13 -21.83
N ARG A 917 26.26 -3.00 -21.20
CA ARG A 917 24.97 -2.31 -21.31
C ARG A 917 25.06 -0.83 -20.94
N GLU A 918 24.05 -0.06 -21.32
CA GLU A 918 23.80 1.23 -20.69
C GLU A 918 23.05 1.02 -19.37
N VAL A 919 23.34 1.87 -18.38
CA VAL A 919 22.62 1.92 -17.11
C VAL A 919 22.15 3.35 -16.88
N HIS A 920 20.86 3.54 -16.65
CA HIS A 920 20.31 4.84 -16.28
C HIS A 920 20.24 4.99 -14.76
N PHE A 921 20.71 6.13 -14.26
CA PHE A 921 20.67 6.48 -12.84
C PHE A 921 19.61 7.56 -12.68
N PRO A 922 18.44 7.25 -12.09
CA PRO A 922 17.37 8.23 -11.90
C PRO A 922 17.81 9.46 -11.11
N THR A 923 17.11 10.58 -11.28
CA THR A 923 17.34 11.79 -10.46
C THR A 923 17.06 11.55 -8.97
N GLY A 924 17.50 12.46 -8.09
CA GLY A 924 17.10 12.46 -6.68
C GLY A 924 18.05 11.76 -5.71
N SER A 925 19.04 11.02 -6.21
CA SER A 925 20.07 10.36 -5.37
C SER A 925 21.41 10.24 -6.09
N LYS A 926 22.48 10.04 -5.31
CA LYS A 926 23.74 9.45 -5.78
C LYS A 926 23.72 7.93 -5.60
N TYR A 927 24.44 7.23 -6.47
CA TYR A 927 24.50 5.77 -6.50
C TYR A 927 25.95 5.29 -6.37
N LEU A 928 26.19 4.30 -5.52
CA LEU A 928 27.50 3.68 -5.32
C LEU A 928 27.49 2.26 -5.87
N GLU A 929 28.46 1.89 -6.70
CA GLU A 929 28.65 0.51 -7.15
C GLU A 929 28.81 -0.43 -5.95
N TYR A 930 28.00 -1.48 -5.87
CA TYR A 930 27.75 -2.18 -4.62
C TYR A 930 28.85 -3.16 -4.22
N PHE A 931 29.47 -3.90 -5.13
CA PHE A 931 30.41 -4.96 -4.77
C PHE A 931 31.77 -4.38 -4.39
N GLY A 932 32.34 -3.58 -5.29
CA GLY A 932 33.65 -2.95 -5.12
C GLY A 932 33.61 -1.68 -4.27
N LYS A 933 32.47 -0.96 -4.25
CA LYS A 933 32.30 0.30 -3.51
C LYS A 933 33.31 1.38 -3.93
N THR A 934 33.67 1.37 -5.22
CA THR A 934 34.73 2.22 -5.76
C THR A 934 34.21 3.39 -6.59
N THR A 935 33.03 3.25 -7.17
CA THR A 935 32.52 4.19 -8.19
C THR A 935 31.20 4.78 -7.74
N ILE A 936 31.13 6.11 -7.74
CA ILE A 936 29.92 6.87 -7.41
C ILE A 936 29.42 7.55 -8.68
N VAL A 937 28.13 7.42 -8.92
CA VAL A 937 27.42 7.98 -10.07
C VAL A 937 26.39 8.99 -9.59
N GLN A 938 26.31 10.13 -10.29
CA GLN A 938 25.28 11.14 -10.00
C GLN A 938 23.96 10.73 -10.66
N GLY A 939 22.85 10.88 -9.94
CA GLY A 939 21.52 10.72 -10.52
C GLY A 939 21.24 11.70 -11.65
N GLY A 940 20.30 11.34 -12.53
CA GLY A 940 19.98 12.06 -13.77
C GLY A 940 20.95 11.78 -14.92
N SER A 941 21.74 10.71 -14.84
CA SER A 941 22.77 10.36 -15.83
C SER A 941 22.55 8.97 -16.43
N THR A 942 23.26 8.66 -17.52
CA THR A 942 23.30 7.33 -18.13
C THR A 942 24.75 6.99 -18.40
N HIS A 943 25.19 5.79 -18.02
CA HIS A 943 26.58 5.35 -18.19
C HIS A 943 26.65 4.02 -18.91
N SER A 944 27.66 3.89 -19.77
CA SER A 944 28.04 2.61 -20.37
C SER A 944 28.85 1.78 -19.37
N VAL A 945 28.40 0.57 -19.10
CA VAL A 945 29.01 -0.36 -18.14
C VAL A 945 29.52 -1.60 -18.88
N SER A 946 30.76 -2.01 -18.59
CA SER A 946 31.39 -3.21 -19.12
C SER A 946 32.04 -4.00 -17.99
N LEU A 947 31.57 -5.22 -17.75
CA LEU A 947 32.03 -6.08 -16.64
C LEU A 947 32.28 -7.52 -17.11
N GLY A 948 33.14 -8.24 -16.38
CA GLY A 948 33.42 -9.65 -16.64
C GLY A 948 32.24 -10.57 -16.35
N ILE A 949 32.40 -11.87 -16.61
CA ILE A 949 31.35 -12.87 -16.37
C ILE A 949 31.01 -13.04 -14.87
N THR A 950 31.95 -12.75 -13.97
CA THR A 950 31.80 -12.87 -12.51
C THR A 950 31.13 -11.67 -11.86
N ASP A 951 31.00 -10.55 -12.57
CA ASP A 951 30.53 -9.28 -12.02
C ASP A 951 29.29 -8.77 -12.77
N TRP A 952 28.45 -8.00 -12.08
CA TRP A 952 27.23 -7.43 -12.63
C TRP A 952 26.89 -6.08 -11.97
N PRO A 953 26.19 -5.18 -12.69
CA PRO A 953 25.93 -3.83 -12.20
C PRO A 953 24.81 -3.83 -11.15
N VAL A 954 25.22 -3.62 -9.91
CA VAL A 954 24.35 -3.35 -8.76
C VAL A 954 24.85 -2.11 -8.08
N TYR A 955 23.95 -1.22 -7.72
CA TYR A 955 24.27 0.02 -7.03
C TYR A 955 23.40 0.20 -5.81
N VAL A 956 23.92 0.88 -4.79
CA VAL A 956 23.16 1.31 -3.62
C VAL A 956 23.00 2.82 -3.62
N ARG A 957 21.79 3.28 -3.27
CA ARG A 957 21.51 4.71 -3.09
C ARG A 957 22.27 5.27 -1.88
N GLU A 958 22.59 6.56 -1.94
CA GLU A 958 23.15 7.27 -0.80
C GLU A 958 22.19 7.24 0.41
N GLY A 959 22.73 7.04 1.62
CA GLY A 959 21.92 6.90 2.84
C GLY A 959 21.40 5.49 3.12
N ALA A 960 21.72 4.49 2.30
CA ALA A 960 21.20 3.14 2.46
C ALA A 960 21.57 2.46 3.80
N LEU A 961 20.61 1.68 4.31
CA LEU A 961 20.78 0.66 5.34
C LEU A 961 20.36 -0.69 4.76
N ILE A 962 21.28 -1.66 4.73
CA ILE A 962 21.03 -3.01 4.20
C ILE A 962 21.22 -4.02 5.33
N THR A 963 20.19 -4.82 5.60
CA THR A 963 20.27 -5.96 6.51
C THR A 963 20.61 -7.22 5.74
N ARG A 964 21.74 -7.84 6.06
CA ARG A 964 22.20 -9.10 5.47
C ARG A 964 22.68 -10.04 6.56
N GLY A 965 22.61 -11.34 6.38
CA GLY A 965 23.17 -12.29 7.33
C GLY A 965 22.58 -13.68 7.22
N ASP A 966 23.34 -14.65 7.71
CA ASP A 966 22.90 -16.02 7.92
C ASP A 966 22.01 -16.10 9.17
N VAL A 967 20.74 -15.68 9.00
CA VAL A 967 19.71 -15.65 10.05
C VAL A 967 18.80 -16.90 10.03
N VAL A 968 18.87 -17.69 8.97
CA VAL A 968 18.12 -18.93 8.75
C VAL A 968 19.13 -20.04 8.47
N GLN A 969 19.20 -21.07 9.31
CA GLN A 969 20.24 -22.09 9.20
C GLN A 969 20.19 -22.87 7.87
N ALA A 970 18.98 -23.21 7.40
CA ALA A 970 18.77 -24.04 6.21
C ALA A 970 19.70 -25.27 6.18
N ASN A 971 20.32 -25.55 5.03
CA ASN A 971 21.26 -26.66 4.85
C ASN A 971 22.69 -26.41 5.41
N ASN A 972 22.95 -25.30 6.10
CA ASN A 972 24.29 -24.97 6.62
C ASN A 972 24.69 -25.91 7.78
N ARG A 973 25.24 -27.07 7.40
CA ARG A 973 25.78 -28.10 8.29
C ARG A 973 27.31 -28.07 8.35
N TRP A 974 27.95 -27.34 7.45
CA TRP A 974 29.41 -27.18 7.41
C TRP A 974 29.91 -26.17 8.46
N THR A 975 29.05 -25.28 8.96
CA THR A 975 29.40 -24.33 10.03
C THR A 975 29.25 -24.98 11.41
N LYS A 976 30.37 -25.20 12.10
CA LYS A 976 30.38 -25.73 13.47
C LYS A 976 29.77 -24.71 14.44
N HIS A 977 28.86 -25.17 15.29
CA HIS A 977 28.17 -24.34 16.29
C HIS A 977 27.47 -23.11 15.66
N TRP A 978 26.79 -23.34 14.52
CA TRP A 978 26.00 -22.31 13.84
C TRP A 978 25.09 -21.57 14.82
N ALA A 979 25.04 -20.25 14.67
CA ALA A 979 24.15 -19.36 15.39
C ALA A 979 23.77 -18.21 14.46
N PRO A 980 22.52 -17.71 14.53
CA PRO A 980 22.06 -16.66 13.63
C PRO A 980 22.94 -15.43 13.76
N SER A 981 23.29 -14.84 12.62
CA SER A 981 24.11 -13.63 12.55
C SER A 981 23.48 -12.62 11.60
N LEU A 982 23.52 -11.34 11.99
CA LEU A 982 22.95 -10.25 11.24
C LEU A 982 24.00 -9.14 11.11
N THR A 983 24.19 -8.67 9.89
CA THR A 983 25.03 -7.54 9.53
C THR A 983 24.15 -6.42 9.00
N ILE A 984 24.30 -5.24 9.57
CA ILE A 984 23.71 -4.00 9.08
C ILE A 984 24.82 -3.26 8.33
N GLU A 985 24.74 -3.22 7.00
CA GLU A 985 25.58 -2.36 6.19
C GLU A 985 24.98 -0.95 6.14
N ALA A 986 25.79 0.05 6.41
CA ALA A 986 25.39 1.45 6.40
C ALA A 986 26.22 2.24 5.39
N PHE A 987 25.54 3.07 4.60
CA PHE A 987 26.11 3.92 3.56
C PHE A 987 25.78 5.40 3.86
N PRO A 988 26.39 6.03 4.88
CA PRO A 988 25.99 7.35 5.33
C PRO A 988 26.21 8.42 4.25
N SER A 989 25.21 9.26 4.04
CA SER A 989 25.33 10.51 3.28
C SER A 989 24.78 11.66 4.10
N PHE A 990 25.50 12.79 4.13
CA PHE A 990 25.03 13.99 4.84
C PHE A 990 23.94 14.75 4.08
N ASN A 991 23.61 14.32 2.86
CA ASN A 991 22.40 14.80 2.16
C ASN A 991 21.15 14.04 2.62
N VAL A 992 21.32 12.90 3.28
CA VAL A 992 20.24 12.07 3.83
C VAL A 992 20.37 12.13 5.36
N PRO A 993 19.70 13.08 6.03
CA PRO A 993 19.89 13.34 7.46
C PRO A 993 19.41 12.19 8.34
N GLU A 994 18.48 11.38 7.85
CA GLU A 994 17.91 10.25 8.56
C GLU A 994 17.45 9.17 7.59
N THR A 995 17.75 7.92 7.92
CA THR A 995 17.27 6.71 7.24
C THR A 995 16.67 5.80 8.29
N VAL A 996 15.44 5.33 8.08
CA VAL A 996 14.75 4.37 8.94
C VAL A 996 14.39 3.15 8.10
N ILE A 997 14.71 1.96 8.59
CA ILE A 997 14.25 0.69 8.00
C ILE A 997 13.49 -0.12 9.04
N GLU A 998 12.50 -0.88 8.56
CA GLU A 998 11.78 -1.88 9.34
C GLU A 998 12.40 -3.25 9.08
N TYR A 999 12.97 -3.87 10.10
CA TYR A 999 13.48 -5.24 10.04
C TYR A 999 12.41 -6.19 10.55
N TYR A 1000 11.89 -7.05 9.69
CA TYR A 1000 10.85 -8.00 10.08
C TYR A 1000 11.43 -9.18 10.88
N ARG A 1001 10.84 -9.38 12.06
CA ARG A 1001 11.14 -10.44 13.01
C ARG A 1001 10.12 -11.58 12.91
N ARG A 1002 10.56 -12.69 12.33
CA ARG A 1002 9.73 -13.88 12.16
C ARG A 1002 9.30 -14.52 13.48
N ASP A 1003 10.17 -14.50 14.50
CA ASP A 1003 9.92 -15.11 15.81
C ASP A 1003 8.77 -14.47 16.60
N THR A 1004 8.54 -13.18 16.36
CA THR A 1004 7.53 -12.36 17.06
C THR A 1004 6.41 -11.87 16.15
N ASN A 1005 6.51 -12.10 14.83
CA ASN A 1005 5.62 -11.54 13.81
C ASN A 1005 5.45 -10.02 13.96
N ASN A 1006 6.57 -9.31 14.14
CA ASN A 1006 6.60 -7.86 14.35
C ASN A 1006 7.84 -7.24 13.67
N VAL A 1007 7.95 -5.92 13.66
CA VAL A 1007 9.11 -5.20 13.13
C VAL A 1007 9.99 -4.64 14.23
N ALA A 1008 11.29 -4.63 13.99
CA ALA A 1008 12.27 -3.88 14.75
C ALA A 1008 12.79 -2.72 13.90
N THR A 1009 12.78 -1.52 14.46
CA THR A 1009 13.23 -0.32 13.77
C THR A 1009 14.74 -0.18 13.86
N ILE A 1010 15.40 0.09 12.73
CA ILE A 1010 16.82 0.45 12.67
C ILE A 1010 16.92 1.82 12.01
N THR A 1011 17.57 2.76 12.69
CA THR A 1011 17.70 4.14 12.24
C THR A 1011 19.16 4.54 12.14
N MET A 1012 19.50 5.26 11.08
CA MET A 1012 20.78 5.95 10.90
C MET A 1012 20.50 7.44 10.76
N ILE A 1013 21.11 8.26 11.62
CA ILE A 1013 21.07 9.71 11.56
C ILE A 1013 22.45 10.21 11.16
N THR A 1014 22.52 11.09 10.17
CA THR A 1014 23.78 11.71 9.73
C THR A 1014 23.78 13.21 10.04
N SER A 1015 24.96 13.76 10.35
CA SER A 1015 25.10 15.20 10.60
C SER A 1015 26.50 15.69 10.22
N ARG A 1016 26.59 16.87 9.59
CA ARG A 1016 27.89 17.52 9.31
C ARG A 1016 28.60 18.06 10.57
N LYS A 1017 28.00 17.93 11.76
CA LYS A 1017 28.62 18.31 13.04
C LYS A 1017 29.88 17.47 13.33
N LYS A 1018 30.80 18.01 14.13
CA LYS A 1018 32.06 17.33 14.56
C LYS A 1018 32.88 16.72 13.39
N LYS A 1019 32.92 17.39 12.23
CA LYS A 1019 33.56 16.88 10.99
C LYS A 1019 32.89 15.63 10.40
N GLY A 1020 31.59 15.43 10.64
CA GLY A 1020 30.80 14.28 10.21
C GLY A 1020 30.50 13.34 11.38
N GLU A 1021 29.24 13.30 11.82
CA GLU A 1021 28.75 12.42 12.89
C GLU A 1021 27.65 11.52 12.32
N VAL A 1022 27.72 10.22 12.64
CA VAL A 1022 26.70 9.23 12.29
C VAL A 1022 26.24 8.52 13.57
N ILE A 1023 24.94 8.52 13.81
CA ILE A 1023 24.31 7.90 14.99
C ILE A 1023 23.40 6.79 14.50
N PHE A 1024 23.54 5.60 15.07
CA PHE A 1024 22.69 4.46 14.81
C PHE A 1024 21.87 4.15 16.05
N THR A 1025 20.58 3.93 15.89
CA THR A 1025 19.71 3.36 16.93
C THR A 1025 19.02 2.13 16.37
N TRP A 1026 18.92 1.07 17.17
CA TRP A 1026 18.24 -0.15 16.77
C TRP A 1026 17.41 -0.72 17.93
N GLU A 1027 16.23 -1.21 17.57
CA GLU A 1027 15.40 -2.04 18.43
C GLU A 1027 15.90 -3.50 18.46
N ASP A 1028 15.32 -4.31 19.33
CA ASP A 1028 15.68 -5.73 19.44
C ASP A 1028 15.39 -6.47 18.15
N THR A 1029 16.44 -6.89 17.43
CA THR A 1029 16.36 -7.65 16.18
C THR A 1029 16.13 -9.15 16.42
N GLY A 1030 16.21 -9.64 17.67
CA GLY A 1030 16.18 -11.08 17.97
C GLY A 1030 17.48 -11.83 17.62
N VAL A 1031 18.45 -11.18 16.96
CA VAL A 1031 19.73 -11.79 16.57
C VAL A 1031 20.85 -11.30 17.50
N LYS A 1032 21.47 -12.23 18.24
CA LYS A 1032 22.55 -11.89 19.20
C LYS A 1032 23.85 -11.50 18.52
N ASN A 1033 24.20 -12.16 17.41
CA ASN A 1033 25.44 -11.88 16.68
C ASN A 1033 25.20 -10.74 15.69
N LEU A 1034 25.04 -9.53 16.22
CA LEU A 1034 24.75 -8.33 15.44
C LEU A 1034 26.04 -7.55 15.13
N THR A 1035 26.27 -7.26 13.85
CA THR A 1035 27.41 -6.48 13.37
C THR A 1035 26.92 -5.26 12.60
N LEU A 1036 27.48 -4.09 12.88
CA LEU A 1036 27.29 -2.89 12.09
C LEU A 1036 28.55 -2.63 11.26
N VAL A 1037 28.39 -2.46 9.95
CA VAL A 1037 29.48 -2.12 9.02
C VAL A 1037 29.16 -0.78 8.36
N VAL A 1038 29.95 0.24 8.68
CA VAL A 1038 29.75 1.60 8.16
C VAL A 1038 30.79 1.89 7.08
N TYR A 1039 30.34 2.11 5.85
CA TYR A 1039 31.21 2.42 4.73
C TYR A 1039 31.51 3.92 4.68
N THR A 1040 32.80 4.28 4.74
CA THR A 1040 33.27 5.67 4.82
C THR A 1040 34.29 5.96 3.72
N LYS A 1041 34.54 7.24 3.44
CA LYS A 1041 35.54 7.72 2.46
C LYS A 1041 36.96 7.19 2.68
N HIS A 1042 37.30 6.82 3.91
CA HIS A 1042 38.65 6.37 4.26
C HIS A 1042 38.75 4.85 4.33
N LYS A 1043 37.99 4.25 5.25
CA LYS A 1043 37.93 2.79 5.44
C LYS A 1043 36.61 2.39 6.09
N PRO A 1044 36.10 1.17 5.85
CA PRO A 1044 34.94 0.67 6.57
C PRO A 1044 35.21 0.60 8.08
N ILE A 1045 34.19 0.90 8.88
CA ILE A 1045 34.20 0.77 10.34
C ILE A 1045 33.28 -0.40 10.70
N THR A 1046 33.83 -1.44 11.31
CA THR A 1046 33.06 -2.63 11.74
C THR A 1046 32.94 -2.64 13.26
N VAL A 1047 31.71 -2.82 13.75
CA VAL A 1047 31.37 -2.78 15.17
C VAL A 1047 30.50 -3.98 15.51
N LYS A 1048 30.89 -4.76 16.52
CA LYS A 1048 30.01 -5.77 17.11
C LYS A 1048 29.09 -5.11 18.11
N LEU A 1049 27.79 -5.32 17.98
CA LEU A 1049 26.77 -4.74 18.84
C LEU A 1049 26.44 -5.74 19.95
N GLU A 1050 26.83 -5.44 21.19
CA GLU A 1050 26.71 -6.37 22.35
C GLU A 1050 25.32 -6.40 23.00
N ARG A 1051 24.38 -5.57 22.52
CA ARG A 1051 23.04 -5.43 23.11
C ARG A 1051 21.97 -5.68 22.06
N SER A 1052 20.88 -6.31 22.49
CA SER A 1052 19.70 -6.54 21.65
C SER A 1052 19.14 -5.23 21.09
N LYS A 1053 19.08 -4.17 21.91
CA LYS A 1053 18.74 -2.80 21.50
C LYS A 1053 19.79 -1.80 21.96
N GLY A 1054 19.97 -0.70 21.23
CA GLY A 1054 20.96 0.29 21.62
C GLY A 1054 21.10 1.48 20.70
N GLU A 1055 22.09 2.31 21.04
CA GLU A 1055 22.56 3.44 20.26
C GLU A 1055 24.08 3.31 20.09
N TYR A 1056 24.60 3.66 18.92
CA TYR A 1056 26.02 3.72 18.63
C TYR A 1056 26.34 4.96 17.80
N SER A 1057 27.32 5.77 18.23
CA SER A 1057 27.69 7.04 17.58
C SER A 1057 29.14 7.00 17.10
N ILE A 1058 29.38 7.49 15.89
CA ILE A 1058 30.70 7.60 15.26
C ILE A 1058 30.91 9.05 14.86
N ALA A 1059 32.01 9.65 15.34
CA ALA A 1059 32.41 11.01 14.97
C ALA A 1059 33.58 10.98 13.97
N GLY A 1060 33.72 12.04 13.17
CA GLY A 1060 34.75 12.17 12.14
C GLY A 1060 34.53 11.27 10.91
N VAL A 1061 33.29 10.89 10.60
CA VAL A 1061 32.95 10.07 9.43
C VAL A 1061 32.99 10.93 8.17
N GLY A 1062 33.82 10.57 7.20
CA GLY A 1062 33.70 11.09 5.82
C GLY A 1062 32.71 10.25 5.03
N SER A 1063 31.69 10.86 4.42
CA SER A 1063 30.77 10.13 3.54
C SER A 1063 31.49 9.70 2.27
N LEU A 1064 31.21 8.48 1.77
CA LEU A 1064 31.65 8.08 0.44
C LEU A 1064 31.13 9.04 -0.63
N PHE A 1065 29.95 9.61 -0.43
CA PHE A 1065 29.23 10.43 -1.40
C PHE A 1065 29.66 11.92 -1.43
N ASP A 1066 30.61 12.35 -0.58
CA ASP A 1066 31.13 13.72 -0.48
C ASP A 1066 32.38 13.99 -1.33
#